data_AF-M0HV46-F1
#
_entry.id   AF-M0HV46-F1
#
_cell.length_a   1.000
_cell.length_b   1.000
_cell.length_c   1.000
_cell.angle_alpha   90.00
_cell.angle_beta   90.00
_cell.angle_gamma   90.00
#
_symmetry.space_group_name_H-M   'P 1'
#
loop_
_entity.id
_entity.type
_entity.pdbx_description
1 polymer ?
#
loop_
_entity_poly.entity_id
_entity_poly.type
_entity_poly.pdbx_seq_one_letter_code
_entity_poly.pdbx_strand_id
1 'polypeptide(L)'
;MSQAGSLSNTLEDTVTLSRELREEGQIDGQVKLYNVEDDEEFESDAELFFERTLMTEGLREALTILRDSLTGEDPRGTHILYGPYGSGKSHQMVALYHCFADSEAAGRWADESIDGFGDALPDDATPVTVSMQNEQYEYLWEPLFEALDYDLGTFESGGYPDMQKIQEAVGDETVAFFVDELEDWFDTLRGDRKSANKGFLQALLESTALSDLDLYTVVSVLREGSEVHDILNREQAVEVNMNNQVDKREVLRHRLIDSVDENAAGEIVNGYFDAYDQAEGHVDLPDDLLSEMHDLYPFHPVLLDALETRYYADEGNQNTRGMIYLFSKVLLEMRDQTDLITHGDIDAIEFEDELAKINYERLNAATGDIKNRVDADEVPHGRRILNAILLYSLKPSEGEGANVSEIVMGAYQTGDLVSDVVLNLERLHGVAWHLHKLNGKYAIRDRQNPNALIRNAATDVSETSAKAEIADFVADIFGSNAHPVGFRTNDMRDIPDNRDIKVVVKDSQWTQEEVKKVITNDGRGREWRNTLVFVQPSGDKAIESGTRYIDKARYIEGARQVLADESLDDEIRTSIQGMKDQEENELREELQLLYGEVLDGDDLLNEFDLAAPMELDVYVMDEAELDGSNIADSAAADPFDLQSHVWAIVQDLLDRRGEISVDDVYEQFLRDPQLPIPGSANDVLNATVEALNGKPVLARDTGGFRDDLSGSSLDTVLVYKDDVELWGVDDVEQELRRRFGSGTTVIDVGDFELELIEDGEVWIDGDSHDVVMRAIGRLNREDQYVVVRGNQILDKPQSDATLRDVGSATTVGASYLANRIGEQIEETGYANLDTILGEIRADETVFLPPDETEAAAREAVNDYLVDDYVLEAGGRYLESLGDRDPTTVKIVPTVSDRIGEQILDYLGDLEPGDQFTVSKVNDRFDSSVTEDMVKTFLLQNLGREEEPAYVVGPTGSDKSSDWVPGYPFRIPETETPTWRFEYNGDDVAAMRRKWRRDHQTGSVEYGDVTFMLPDKDGVPGALQGTVDVERTQVSLTLRSEQDYTKVQDLFEHMPDEASSLKIEISFQK
;
A
#
# COMPACT_ATOMS: atom_id res chain seq x y z
N MET A 1 -22.94 -34.53 -25.89
CA MET A 1 -23.77 -35.70 -25.56
C MET A 1 -23.71 -36.72 -26.70
N SER A 2 -22.60 -37.44 -26.79
CA SER A 2 -22.51 -38.76 -27.40
C SER A 2 -22.63 -39.75 -26.25
N GLN A 3 -23.58 -40.69 -26.32
CA GLN A 3 -23.59 -41.83 -25.42
C GLN A 3 -22.31 -42.62 -25.68
N ALA A 4 -21.47 -42.81 -24.66
CA ALA A 4 -20.43 -43.82 -24.67
C ALA A 4 -21.10 -45.15 -25.04
N GLY A 5 -20.76 -45.70 -26.20
CA GLY A 5 -21.22 -47.03 -26.58
C GLY A 5 -20.66 -48.02 -25.58
N SER A 6 -21.48 -48.97 -25.10
CA SER A 6 -20.96 -50.10 -24.34
C SER A 6 -19.87 -50.78 -25.17
N LEU A 7 -18.72 -51.09 -24.55
CA LEU A 7 -17.64 -51.86 -25.16
C LEU A 7 -18.23 -53.11 -25.82
N SER A 8 -17.72 -53.44 -27.02
CA SER A 8 -18.19 -54.63 -27.74
C SER A 8 -17.67 -55.93 -27.14
N ASN A 9 -16.50 -55.90 -26.50
CA ASN A 9 -15.88 -56.97 -25.74
C ASN A 9 -15.17 -56.36 -24.53
N THR A 10 -15.02 -57.11 -23.44
CA THR A 10 -14.16 -56.75 -22.30
C THR A 10 -13.03 -57.77 -22.12
N LEU A 11 -12.11 -57.54 -21.19
CA LEU A 11 -11.08 -58.52 -20.86
C LEU A 11 -11.66 -59.85 -20.36
N GLU A 12 -12.85 -59.85 -19.75
CA GLU A 12 -13.55 -61.09 -19.39
C GLU A 12 -13.96 -61.92 -20.61
N ASP A 13 -14.19 -61.28 -21.76
CA ASP A 13 -14.54 -61.97 -23.01
C ASP A 13 -13.30 -62.46 -23.77
N THR A 14 -12.14 -61.82 -23.60
CA THR A 14 -10.94 -62.06 -24.43
C THR A 14 -9.79 -62.75 -23.70
N VAL A 15 -9.76 -62.72 -22.36
CA VAL A 15 -8.65 -63.22 -21.55
C VAL A 15 -9.13 -64.18 -20.48
N THR A 16 -8.49 -65.35 -20.41
CA THR A 16 -8.58 -66.24 -19.25
C THR A 16 -7.43 -65.93 -18.31
N LEU A 17 -7.74 -65.43 -17.10
CA LEU A 17 -6.74 -65.19 -16.06
C LEU A 17 -6.09 -66.50 -15.60
N SER A 18 -4.83 -66.43 -15.14
CA SER A 18 -4.11 -67.57 -14.61
C SER A 18 -4.88 -68.28 -13.48
N ARG A 19 -4.63 -69.57 -13.31
CA ARG A 19 -5.26 -70.35 -12.23
C ARG A 19 -4.93 -69.76 -10.86
N GLU A 20 -3.67 -69.40 -10.66
CA GLU A 20 -3.16 -68.69 -9.46
C GLU A 20 -4.01 -67.45 -9.15
N LEU A 21 -4.21 -66.56 -10.13
CA LEU A 21 -4.99 -65.33 -9.93
C LEU A 21 -6.48 -65.60 -9.66
N ARG A 22 -7.07 -66.63 -10.30
CA ARG A 22 -8.49 -66.99 -10.13
C ARG A 22 -8.80 -67.63 -8.77
N GLU A 23 -7.88 -68.44 -8.24
CA GLU A 23 -8.08 -69.18 -7.00
C GLU A 23 -7.67 -68.36 -5.76
N GLU A 24 -6.54 -67.66 -5.84
CA GLU A 24 -5.94 -66.96 -4.69
C GLU A 24 -6.29 -65.47 -4.65
N GLY A 25 -6.66 -64.87 -5.78
CA GLY A 25 -7.08 -63.47 -5.90
C GLY A 25 -5.96 -62.44 -5.74
N GLN A 26 -4.79 -62.81 -5.24
CA GLN A 26 -3.58 -62.00 -5.25
C GLN A 26 -2.36 -62.90 -5.37
N ILE A 27 -1.40 -62.47 -6.19
CA ILE A 27 -0.17 -63.22 -6.41
C ILE A 27 0.96 -62.57 -5.60
N ASP A 28 1.53 -63.32 -4.64
CA ASP A 28 2.79 -62.90 -4.02
C ASP A 28 3.94 -63.11 -5.01
N GLY A 29 4.68 -62.04 -5.31
CA GLY A 29 5.81 -62.06 -6.23
C GLY A 29 7.00 -62.92 -5.75
N GLN A 30 7.00 -63.37 -4.50
CA GLN A 30 8.16 -63.98 -3.86
C GLN A 30 8.07 -65.50 -3.74
N VAL A 31 9.08 -66.18 -4.30
CA VAL A 31 9.34 -67.62 -4.09
C VAL A 31 10.44 -67.79 -3.06
N LYS A 32 10.28 -68.73 -2.11
CA LYS A 32 11.23 -68.96 -1.02
C LYS A 32 11.57 -70.43 -0.89
N LEU A 33 12.87 -70.75 -0.84
CA LEU A 33 13.31 -72.14 -0.76
C LEU A 33 12.78 -72.88 0.48
N TYR A 34 12.71 -72.22 1.63
CA TYR A 34 12.25 -72.88 2.86
C TYR A 34 10.76 -73.23 2.87
N ASN A 35 9.96 -72.71 1.94
CA ASN A 35 8.55 -73.07 1.82
C ASN A 35 8.35 -74.48 1.25
N VAL A 36 9.39 -75.11 0.67
CA VAL A 36 9.27 -76.48 0.14
C VAL A 36 9.00 -77.52 1.24
N GLU A 37 9.29 -77.20 2.50
CA GLU A 37 9.04 -78.06 3.67
C GLU A 37 7.65 -77.81 4.29
N ASP A 38 6.88 -76.84 3.79
CA ASP A 38 5.54 -76.51 4.28
C ASP A 38 4.48 -76.93 3.26
N ASP A 39 3.75 -78.02 3.57
CA ASP A 39 2.68 -78.58 2.73
C ASP A 39 1.53 -77.57 2.43
N GLU A 40 1.44 -76.44 3.15
CA GLU A 40 0.46 -75.38 2.90
C GLU A 40 0.92 -74.36 1.83
N GLU A 41 2.21 -74.34 1.49
CA GLU A 41 2.81 -73.40 0.55
C GLU A 41 2.95 -74.01 -0.86
N PHE A 42 2.77 -73.21 -1.90
CA PHE A 42 2.76 -73.73 -3.28
C PHE A 42 4.14 -74.23 -3.75
N GLU A 43 5.22 -73.76 -3.12
CA GLU A 43 6.56 -74.26 -3.41
C GLU A 43 6.75 -75.74 -3.07
N SER A 44 5.94 -76.32 -2.18
CA SER A 44 6.01 -77.75 -1.82
C SER A 44 5.38 -78.67 -2.88
N ASP A 45 4.43 -78.17 -3.68
CA ASP A 45 3.74 -78.92 -4.74
C ASP A 45 4.48 -78.75 -6.08
N ALA A 46 5.22 -79.79 -6.49
CA ALA A 46 6.03 -79.76 -7.71
C ALA A 46 5.19 -79.48 -8.98
N GLU A 47 4.00 -80.07 -9.12
CA GLU A 47 3.17 -79.86 -10.31
C GLU A 47 2.68 -78.41 -10.38
N LEU A 48 2.20 -77.88 -9.25
CA LEU A 48 1.72 -76.49 -9.16
C LEU A 48 2.86 -75.48 -9.34
N PHE A 49 4.02 -75.75 -8.76
CA PHE A 49 5.21 -74.91 -8.90
C PHE A 49 5.64 -74.81 -10.36
N PHE A 50 5.74 -75.94 -11.08
CA PHE A 50 6.12 -75.95 -12.48
C PHE A 50 5.04 -75.36 -13.41
N GLU A 51 3.75 -75.52 -13.10
CA GLU A 51 2.65 -74.84 -13.80
C GLU A 51 2.82 -73.31 -13.76
N ARG A 52 3.30 -72.76 -12.64
CA ARG A 52 3.53 -71.32 -12.44
C ARG A 52 4.90 -70.83 -12.92
N THR A 53 5.76 -71.73 -13.41
CA THR A 53 7.15 -71.43 -13.75
C THR A 53 7.37 -71.28 -15.25
N LEU A 54 7.79 -70.09 -15.67
CA LEU A 54 8.23 -69.85 -17.06
C LEU A 54 9.64 -70.41 -17.30
N MET A 55 9.81 -71.19 -18.38
CA MET A 55 11.10 -71.71 -18.82
C MET A 55 11.98 -70.61 -19.45
N THR A 56 12.56 -69.78 -18.59
CA THR A 56 13.51 -68.71 -18.96
C THR A 56 14.83 -69.29 -19.52
N GLU A 57 15.62 -68.46 -20.21
CA GLU A 57 16.91 -68.89 -20.74
C GLU A 57 17.86 -69.36 -19.62
N GLY A 58 17.90 -68.65 -18.50
CA GLY A 58 18.76 -69.02 -17.38
C GLY A 58 18.31 -70.26 -16.62
N LEU A 59 17.00 -70.50 -16.50
CA LEU A 59 16.51 -71.75 -15.91
C LEU A 59 16.80 -72.94 -16.83
N ARG A 60 16.63 -72.77 -18.13
CA ARG A 60 17.00 -73.78 -19.13
C ARG A 60 18.49 -74.11 -19.07
N GLU A 61 19.36 -73.10 -18.94
CA GLU A 61 20.80 -73.28 -18.78
C GLU A 61 21.13 -74.06 -17.49
N ALA A 62 20.57 -73.65 -16.34
CA ALA A 62 20.79 -74.32 -15.06
C ALA A 62 20.35 -75.80 -15.07
N LEU A 63 19.19 -76.11 -15.64
CA LEU A 63 18.69 -77.47 -15.77
C LEU A 63 19.51 -78.30 -16.77
N THR A 64 19.95 -77.71 -17.88
CA THR A 64 20.84 -78.40 -18.84
C THR A 64 22.14 -78.80 -18.17
N ILE A 65 22.73 -77.90 -17.37
CA ILE A 65 23.94 -78.18 -16.60
C ILE A 65 23.70 -79.27 -15.55
N LEU A 66 22.57 -79.24 -14.84
CA LEU A 66 22.20 -80.28 -13.88
C LEU A 66 22.11 -81.66 -14.55
N ARG A 67 21.45 -81.75 -15.71
CA ARG A 67 21.39 -83.00 -16.51
C ARG A 67 22.77 -83.51 -16.87
N ASP A 68 23.65 -82.63 -17.34
CA ASP A 68 25.01 -83.00 -17.75
C ASP A 68 25.84 -83.48 -16.54
N SER A 69 25.61 -82.92 -15.35
CA SER A 69 26.20 -83.36 -14.08
C SER A 69 25.70 -84.75 -13.66
N LEU A 70 24.38 -84.95 -13.66
CA LEU A 70 23.74 -86.21 -13.28
C LEU A 70 24.09 -87.38 -14.22
N THR A 71 24.31 -87.09 -15.51
CA THR A 71 24.74 -88.11 -16.50
C THR A 71 26.24 -88.38 -16.49
N GLY A 72 27.02 -87.61 -15.71
CA GLY A 72 28.48 -87.69 -15.64
C GLY A 72 29.19 -87.14 -16.88
N GLU A 73 28.49 -86.41 -17.76
CA GLU A 73 29.10 -85.68 -18.87
C GLU A 73 29.88 -84.45 -18.37
N ASP A 74 29.44 -83.87 -17.25
CA ASP A 74 30.13 -82.84 -16.49
C ASP A 74 30.54 -83.38 -15.10
N PRO A 75 31.85 -83.46 -14.75
CA PRO A 75 32.29 -84.00 -13.47
C PRO A 75 32.03 -83.06 -12.26
N ARG A 76 31.36 -81.92 -12.48
CA ARG A 76 31.12 -80.89 -11.47
C ARG A 76 29.76 -81.10 -10.80
N GLY A 77 29.75 -81.51 -9.52
CA GLY A 77 28.54 -81.65 -8.70
C GLY A 77 28.13 -80.37 -7.93
N THR A 78 28.91 -79.29 -8.04
CA THR A 78 28.59 -78.00 -7.40
C THR A 78 28.01 -77.01 -8.41
N HIS A 79 26.82 -76.48 -8.13
CA HIS A 79 26.15 -75.43 -8.88
C HIS A 79 26.08 -74.14 -8.07
N ILE A 80 26.61 -73.05 -8.61
CA ILE A 80 26.61 -71.72 -7.99
C ILE A 80 25.66 -70.82 -8.76
N LEU A 81 24.60 -70.37 -8.08
CA LEU A 81 23.68 -69.38 -8.61
C LEU A 81 24.10 -68.00 -8.09
N TYR A 82 24.52 -67.10 -8.98
CA TYR A 82 24.95 -65.76 -8.59
C TYR A 82 24.13 -64.66 -9.27
N GLY A 83 23.82 -63.63 -8.50
CA GLY A 83 23.07 -62.48 -8.95
C GLY A 83 22.54 -61.64 -7.80
N PRO A 84 22.16 -60.38 -8.03
CA PRO A 84 21.57 -59.51 -7.03
C PRO A 84 20.23 -60.07 -6.52
N TYR A 85 19.70 -59.49 -5.45
CA TYR A 85 18.36 -59.84 -4.99
C TYR A 85 17.30 -59.66 -6.09
N GLY A 86 16.29 -60.53 -6.09
CA GLY A 86 15.22 -60.52 -7.08
C GLY A 86 15.57 -61.17 -8.43
N SER A 87 16.81 -61.60 -8.64
CA SER A 87 17.23 -62.22 -9.91
C SER A 87 16.64 -63.62 -10.18
N GLY A 88 15.79 -64.16 -9.30
CA GLY A 88 15.18 -65.48 -9.47
C GLY A 88 15.98 -66.67 -8.91
N LYS A 89 17.04 -66.44 -8.13
CA LYS A 89 17.89 -67.52 -7.55
C LYS A 89 17.06 -68.53 -6.74
N SER A 90 16.32 -68.08 -5.73
CA SER A 90 15.50 -68.98 -4.90
C SER A 90 14.44 -69.71 -5.73
N HIS A 91 13.86 -69.06 -6.76
CA HIS A 91 12.94 -69.71 -7.70
C HIS A 91 13.61 -70.86 -8.44
N GLN A 92 14.79 -70.62 -9.01
CA GLN A 92 15.56 -71.69 -9.66
C GLN A 92 16.00 -72.77 -8.69
N MET A 93 16.36 -72.42 -7.44
CA MET A 93 16.69 -73.42 -6.42
C MET A 93 15.51 -74.33 -6.12
N VAL A 94 14.29 -73.80 -6.02
CA VAL A 94 13.07 -74.62 -5.85
C VAL A 94 12.84 -75.52 -7.07
N ALA A 95 13.06 -75.00 -8.29
CA ALA A 95 12.98 -75.82 -9.51
C ALA A 95 13.99 -76.98 -9.48
N LEU A 96 15.24 -76.70 -9.12
CA LEU A 96 16.30 -77.70 -8.98
C LEU A 96 16.03 -78.66 -7.82
N TYR A 97 15.46 -78.19 -6.70
CA TYR A 97 15.04 -79.02 -5.57
C TYR A 97 14.04 -80.08 -6.03
N HIS A 98 13.01 -79.68 -6.78
CA HIS A 98 12.01 -80.60 -7.31
C HIS A 98 12.59 -81.62 -8.31
N CYS A 99 13.73 -81.35 -8.95
CA CYS A 99 14.43 -82.37 -9.75
C CYS A 99 14.91 -83.56 -8.91
N PHE A 100 15.15 -83.37 -7.61
CA PHE A 100 15.55 -84.43 -6.67
C PHE A 100 14.37 -84.90 -5.80
N ALA A 101 13.44 -84.01 -5.43
CA ALA A 101 12.30 -84.33 -4.57
C ALA A 101 11.14 -85.03 -5.32
N ASP A 102 10.87 -84.63 -6.57
CA ASP A 102 9.84 -85.19 -7.44
C ASP A 102 10.32 -85.20 -8.90
N SER A 103 11.19 -86.17 -9.20
CA SER A 103 11.81 -86.30 -10.53
C SER A 103 10.79 -86.57 -11.64
N GLU A 104 9.63 -87.17 -11.36
CA GLU A 104 8.59 -87.42 -12.36
C GLU A 104 7.89 -86.12 -12.79
N ALA A 105 7.56 -85.23 -11.83
CA ALA A 105 7.00 -83.91 -12.15
C ALA A 105 8.02 -83.03 -12.90
N ALA A 106 9.25 -82.96 -12.40
CA ALA A 106 10.31 -82.18 -13.03
C ALA A 106 10.65 -82.67 -14.45
N GLY A 107 10.73 -83.98 -14.65
CA GLY A 107 10.99 -84.59 -15.96
C GLY A 107 9.90 -84.27 -16.97
N ARG A 108 8.62 -84.45 -16.60
CA ARG A 108 7.46 -84.15 -17.47
C ARG A 108 7.46 -82.70 -17.97
N TRP A 109 7.78 -81.76 -17.09
CA TRP A 109 7.77 -80.33 -17.42
C TRP A 109 9.00 -79.93 -18.25
N ALA A 110 10.20 -80.39 -17.87
CA ALA A 110 11.44 -79.95 -18.51
C ALA A 110 11.74 -80.65 -19.84
N ASP A 111 11.29 -81.89 -20.07
CA ASP A 111 11.52 -82.63 -21.33
C ASP A 111 10.88 -81.96 -22.55
N GLU A 112 9.90 -81.07 -22.35
CA GLU A 112 9.33 -80.25 -23.44
C GLU A 112 10.36 -79.28 -24.04
N SER A 113 11.38 -78.91 -23.27
CA SER A 113 12.38 -77.90 -23.62
C SER A 113 13.82 -78.42 -23.61
N ILE A 114 14.13 -79.50 -22.89
CA ILE A 114 15.47 -80.05 -22.70
C ILE A 114 15.44 -81.55 -22.99
N ASP A 115 16.00 -81.93 -24.13
CA ASP A 115 16.03 -83.34 -24.55
C ASP A 115 16.77 -84.22 -23.52
N GLY A 116 16.11 -85.32 -23.11
CA GLY A 116 16.67 -86.34 -22.23
C GLY A 116 16.87 -85.89 -20.78
N PHE A 117 16.13 -84.88 -20.33
CA PHE A 117 16.24 -84.37 -18.97
C PHE A 117 15.65 -85.37 -17.97
N GLY A 118 14.43 -85.85 -18.20
CA GLY A 118 13.75 -86.81 -17.32
C GLY A 118 14.54 -88.12 -17.13
N ASP A 119 15.19 -88.60 -18.18
CA ASP A 119 16.03 -89.82 -18.13
C ASP A 119 17.30 -89.66 -17.27
N ALA A 120 17.74 -88.43 -17.02
CA ALA A 120 18.94 -88.13 -16.22
C ALA A 120 18.65 -87.96 -14.73
N LEU A 121 17.40 -87.75 -14.33
CA LEU A 121 17.03 -87.50 -12.95
C LEU A 121 17.16 -88.77 -12.09
N PRO A 122 17.48 -88.64 -10.79
CA PRO A 122 17.57 -89.78 -9.89
C PRO A 122 16.19 -90.42 -9.63
N ASP A 123 16.18 -91.75 -9.50
CA ASP A 123 14.99 -92.52 -9.11
C ASP A 123 14.60 -92.24 -7.64
N ASP A 124 15.59 -91.99 -6.78
CA ASP A 124 15.44 -91.71 -5.35
C ASP A 124 16.60 -90.80 -4.89
N ALA A 125 16.29 -89.74 -4.16
CA ALA A 125 17.29 -88.80 -3.66
C ALA A 125 16.84 -88.16 -2.34
N THR A 126 17.82 -87.74 -1.54
CA THR A 126 17.63 -86.99 -0.30
C THR A 126 17.97 -85.52 -0.54
N PRO A 127 17.01 -84.66 -0.92
CA PRO A 127 17.23 -83.23 -1.00
C PRO A 127 17.21 -82.61 0.40
N VAL A 128 18.20 -81.79 0.70
CA VAL A 128 18.37 -81.11 1.98
C VAL A 128 18.44 -79.62 1.73
N THR A 129 17.48 -78.87 2.26
CA THR A 129 17.38 -77.43 2.09
C THR A 129 17.86 -76.68 3.32
N VAL A 130 18.62 -75.61 3.10
CA VAL A 130 19.08 -74.73 4.16
C VAL A 130 18.86 -73.28 3.73
N SER A 131 17.92 -72.61 4.38
CA SER A 131 17.71 -71.18 4.20
C SER A 131 18.32 -70.39 5.35
N MET A 132 19.38 -69.66 5.03
CA MET A 132 20.15 -68.90 6.01
C MET A 132 19.43 -67.66 6.58
N GLN A 133 18.28 -67.29 6.00
CA GLN A 133 17.42 -66.22 6.52
C GLN A 133 16.49 -66.68 7.65
N ASN A 134 16.05 -67.93 7.60
CA ASN A 134 15.01 -68.45 8.49
C ASN A 134 15.60 -69.20 9.70
N GLU A 135 16.71 -69.91 9.51
CA GLU A 135 17.28 -70.81 10.51
C GLU A 135 18.65 -70.34 11.04
N GLN A 136 18.84 -70.43 12.36
CA GLN A 136 20.06 -69.96 13.03
C GLN A 136 21.01 -71.11 13.34
N TYR A 137 21.50 -71.80 12.32
CA TYR A 137 22.49 -72.87 12.51
C TYR A 137 23.80 -72.34 13.10
N GLU A 138 24.36 -73.10 14.04
CA GLU A 138 25.68 -72.79 14.57
C GLU A 138 26.76 -73.14 13.53
N TYR A 139 26.56 -74.26 12.84
CA TYR A 139 27.45 -74.76 11.82
C TYR A 139 26.68 -75.24 10.57
N LEU A 140 27.22 -74.95 9.39
CA LEU A 140 26.62 -75.24 8.07
C LEU A 140 26.32 -76.74 7.88
N TRP A 141 27.06 -77.62 8.56
CA TRP A 141 26.91 -79.06 8.45
C TRP A 141 25.75 -79.63 9.25
N GLU A 142 25.23 -78.93 10.26
CA GLU A 142 24.13 -79.41 11.12
C GLU A 142 22.95 -79.98 10.31
N PRO A 143 22.32 -79.24 9.37
CA PRO A 143 21.18 -79.74 8.61
C PRO A 143 21.52 -80.92 7.70
N LEU A 144 22.72 -80.96 7.11
CA LEU A 144 23.14 -82.06 6.25
C LEU A 144 23.21 -83.39 7.02
N PHE A 145 23.88 -83.40 8.18
CA PHE A 145 24.05 -84.64 8.95
C PHE A 145 22.80 -85.00 9.75
N GLU A 146 21.94 -84.03 10.09
CA GLU A 146 20.60 -84.29 10.65
C GLU A 146 19.70 -85.01 9.64
N ALA A 147 19.69 -84.57 8.37
CA ALA A 147 18.92 -85.23 7.31
C ALA A 147 19.42 -86.65 7.00
N LEU A 148 20.73 -86.88 7.11
CA LEU A 148 21.36 -88.19 6.89
C LEU A 148 21.35 -89.12 8.13
N ASP A 149 20.76 -88.69 9.26
CA ASP A 149 20.75 -89.42 10.54
C ASP A 149 22.14 -89.93 10.97
N TYR A 150 23.18 -89.12 10.76
CA TYR A 150 24.59 -89.50 11.00
C TYR A 150 25.22 -88.77 12.19
N ASP A 151 25.71 -89.51 13.19
CA ASP A 151 26.35 -88.95 14.40
C ASP A 151 27.82 -88.56 14.15
N LEU A 152 28.07 -87.25 14.09
CA LEU A 152 29.39 -86.65 13.88
C LEU A 152 30.35 -86.73 15.08
N GLY A 153 29.82 -86.95 16.30
CA GLY A 153 30.54 -86.78 17.55
C GLY A 153 30.91 -85.32 17.87
N THR A 154 31.75 -85.11 18.89
CA THR A 154 32.19 -83.75 19.32
C THR A 154 33.53 -83.35 18.72
N PHE A 155 33.65 -82.11 18.24
CA PHE A 155 34.89 -81.53 17.74
C PHE A 155 35.60 -80.67 18.81
N GLU A 156 36.94 -80.60 18.77
CA GLU A 156 37.69 -79.58 19.53
C GLU A 156 37.49 -78.19 18.90
N SER A 157 37.76 -77.10 19.64
CA SER A 157 37.58 -75.72 19.15
C SER A 157 38.27 -75.51 17.79
N GLY A 158 37.48 -75.22 16.75
CA GLY A 158 37.96 -75.04 15.37
C GLY A 158 38.00 -76.30 14.49
N GLY A 159 37.57 -77.46 14.99
CA GLY A 159 37.39 -78.68 14.18
C GLY A 159 36.11 -78.66 13.34
N TYR A 160 36.12 -79.38 12.22
CA TYR A 160 35.02 -79.50 11.27
C TYR A 160 34.98 -80.94 10.66
N PRO A 161 33.84 -81.40 10.11
CA PRO A 161 33.77 -82.66 9.37
C PRO A 161 34.63 -82.62 8.10
N ASP A 162 35.55 -83.58 7.92
CA ASP A 162 36.38 -83.69 6.72
C ASP A 162 35.70 -84.53 5.63
N MET A 163 36.32 -84.61 4.44
CA MET A 163 35.78 -85.36 3.30
C MET A 163 35.45 -86.82 3.64
N GLN A 164 36.22 -87.46 4.53
CA GLN A 164 35.98 -88.85 4.90
C GLN A 164 34.66 -88.97 5.67
N LYS A 165 34.39 -88.08 6.62
CA LYS A 165 33.11 -88.05 7.34
C LYS A 165 31.93 -87.78 6.42
N ILE A 166 32.09 -86.91 5.42
CA ILE A 166 31.05 -86.60 4.43
C ILE A 166 30.75 -87.84 3.57
N GLN A 167 31.78 -88.52 3.05
CA GLN A 167 31.62 -89.77 2.30
C GLN A 167 30.94 -90.87 3.12
N GLU A 168 31.34 -91.03 4.40
CA GLU A 168 30.75 -92.04 5.28
C GLU A 168 29.28 -91.76 5.61
N ALA A 169 28.86 -90.49 5.65
CA ALA A 169 27.49 -90.10 5.91
C ALA A 169 26.59 -90.22 4.67
N VAL A 170 27.08 -89.82 3.49
CA VAL A 170 26.33 -89.92 2.22
C VAL A 170 26.22 -91.37 1.75
N GLY A 171 27.29 -92.17 1.87
CA GLY A 171 27.26 -93.59 1.50
C GLY A 171 26.92 -93.83 0.03
N ASP A 172 25.95 -94.70 -0.22
CA ASP A 172 25.43 -95.04 -1.56
C ASP A 172 24.13 -94.26 -1.89
N GLU A 173 23.77 -93.25 -1.09
CA GLU A 173 22.57 -92.41 -1.31
C GLU A 173 22.87 -91.26 -2.27
N THR A 174 21.90 -90.86 -3.09
CA THR A 174 21.97 -89.62 -3.87
C THR A 174 21.50 -88.46 -2.99
N VAL A 175 22.37 -87.50 -2.73
CA VAL A 175 22.10 -86.38 -1.81
C VAL A 175 22.26 -85.06 -2.54
N ALA A 176 21.27 -84.17 -2.42
CA ALA A 176 21.33 -82.82 -2.99
C ALA A 176 21.23 -81.77 -1.88
N PHE A 177 22.30 -81.03 -1.65
CA PHE A 177 22.39 -80.04 -0.58
C PHE A 177 22.22 -78.62 -1.13
N PHE A 178 21.11 -77.98 -0.78
CA PHE A 178 20.71 -76.66 -1.24
C PHE A 178 20.94 -75.61 -0.15
N VAL A 179 21.76 -74.59 -0.44
CA VAL A 179 22.07 -73.52 0.51
C VAL A 179 21.73 -72.17 -0.10
N ASP A 180 20.65 -71.55 0.39
CA ASP A 180 20.22 -70.23 -0.07
C ASP A 180 20.82 -69.12 0.81
N GLU A 181 21.33 -68.07 0.16
CA GLU A 181 21.93 -66.87 0.76
C GLU A 181 23.10 -67.15 1.71
N LEU A 182 24.02 -68.03 1.30
CA LEU A 182 25.18 -68.40 2.12
C LEU A 182 26.07 -67.20 2.49
N GLU A 183 26.18 -66.20 1.60
CA GLU A 183 27.05 -65.03 1.77
C GLU A 183 26.70 -64.21 3.01
N ASP A 184 25.43 -63.83 3.17
CA ASP A 184 24.98 -62.96 4.26
C ASP A 184 25.21 -63.61 5.63
N TRP A 185 24.88 -64.89 5.75
CA TRP A 185 25.10 -65.62 7.00
C TRP A 185 26.59 -65.83 7.30
N PHE A 186 27.39 -66.23 6.31
CA PHE A 186 28.81 -66.50 6.51
C PHE A 186 29.59 -65.25 6.95
N ASP A 187 29.19 -64.07 6.47
CA ASP A 187 29.79 -62.79 6.86
C ASP A 187 29.47 -62.36 8.30
N THR A 188 28.39 -62.89 8.90
CA THR A 188 28.10 -62.65 10.33
C THR A 188 29.01 -63.46 11.26
N LEU A 189 29.60 -64.57 10.79
CA LEU A 189 30.43 -65.46 11.61
C LEU A 189 31.77 -64.82 12.01
N ARG A 190 32.30 -65.18 13.18
CA ARG A 190 33.58 -64.64 13.70
C ARG A 190 34.44 -65.72 14.36
N GLY A 191 35.77 -65.49 14.37
CA GLY A 191 36.74 -66.32 15.12
C GLY A 191 36.80 -67.78 14.65
N ASP A 192 36.96 -68.71 15.59
CA ASP A 192 37.07 -70.15 15.33
C ASP A 192 35.84 -70.71 14.58
N ARG A 193 34.65 -70.14 14.80
CA ARG A 193 33.41 -70.56 14.13
C ARG A 193 33.40 -70.24 12.64
N LYS A 194 33.90 -69.06 12.24
CA LYS A 194 34.07 -68.72 10.80
C LYS A 194 35.11 -69.63 10.16
N SER A 195 36.21 -69.93 10.87
CA SER A 195 37.26 -70.84 10.38
C SER A 195 36.76 -72.28 10.20
N ALA A 196 35.96 -72.80 11.13
CA ALA A 196 35.41 -74.15 11.05
C ALA A 196 34.40 -74.31 9.91
N ASN A 197 33.48 -73.35 9.74
CA ASN A 197 32.52 -73.35 8.62
C ASN A 197 33.21 -73.18 7.27
N LYS A 198 34.29 -72.37 7.21
CA LYS A 198 35.14 -72.29 6.02
C LYS A 198 35.77 -73.63 5.67
N GLY A 199 36.33 -74.33 6.67
CA GLY A 199 36.94 -75.65 6.48
C GLY A 199 35.93 -76.71 6.03
N PHE A 200 34.74 -76.73 6.63
CA PHE A 200 33.66 -77.61 6.21
C PHE A 200 33.20 -77.31 4.78
N LEU A 201 32.97 -76.04 4.43
CA LEU A 201 32.55 -75.65 3.08
C LEU A 201 33.57 -76.14 2.03
N GLN A 202 34.87 -76.01 2.30
CA GLN A 202 35.91 -76.57 1.42
C GLN A 202 35.83 -78.10 1.34
N ALA A 203 35.70 -78.80 2.47
CA ALA A 203 35.59 -80.27 2.50
C ALA A 203 34.32 -80.79 1.81
N LEU A 204 33.23 -80.04 1.87
CA LEU A 204 31.96 -80.33 1.20
C LEU A 204 32.13 -80.23 -0.32
N LEU A 205 32.66 -79.11 -0.81
CA LEU A 205 32.88 -78.88 -2.24
C LEU A 205 33.87 -79.90 -2.81
N GLU A 206 34.97 -80.19 -2.11
CA GLU A 206 35.92 -81.23 -2.51
C GLU A 206 35.25 -82.62 -2.58
N SER A 207 34.33 -82.91 -1.65
CA SER A 207 33.54 -84.17 -1.67
C SER A 207 32.60 -84.26 -2.88
N THR A 208 31.97 -83.16 -3.29
CA THR A 208 31.07 -83.13 -4.47
C THR A 208 31.77 -83.38 -5.81
N ALA A 209 33.10 -83.26 -5.84
CA ALA A 209 33.91 -83.49 -7.05
C ALA A 209 34.40 -84.96 -7.17
N LEU A 210 33.98 -85.84 -6.26
CA LEU A 210 34.36 -87.25 -6.28
C LEU A 210 33.45 -88.04 -7.20
N SER A 211 34.03 -88.80 -8.14
CA SER A 211 33.28 -89.60 -9.11
C SER A 211 32.48 -90.76 -8.52
N ASP A 212 32.78 -91.15 -7.28
CA ASP A 212 32.22 -92.32 -6.61
C ASP A 212 31.28 -91.90 -5.46
N LEU A 213 30.83 -90.64 -5.44
CA LEU A 213 29.93 -90.07 -4.44
C LEU A 213 28.83 -89.25 -5.12
N ASP A 214 27.57 -89.66 -4.97
CA ASP A 214 26.41 -88.98 -5.57
C ASP A 214 25.94 -87.79 -4.71
N LEU A 215 26.85 -86.83 -4.48
CA LEU A 215 26.61 -85.62 -3.69
C LEU A 215 26.61 -84.37 -4.58
N TYR A 216 25.44 -83.74 -4.69
CA TYR A 216 25.23 -82.49 -5.43
C TYR A 216 25.07 -81.33 -4.45
N THR A 217 25.68 -80.19 -4.75
CA THR A 217 25.59 -79.00 -3.88
C THR A 217 25.18 -77.79 -4.70
N VAL A 218 24.08 -77.17 -4.35
CA VAL A 218 23.54 -75.97 -5.01
C VAL A 218 23.58 -74.81 -4.03
N VAL A 219 24.34 -73.78 -4.37
CA VAL A 219 24.56 -72.63 -3.47
C VAL A 219 24.17 -71.34 -4.17
N SER A 220 23.44 -70.47 -3.47
CA SER A 220 23.16 -69.11 -3.94
C SER A 220 24.06 -68.08 -3.24
N VAL A 221 24.61 -67.14 -4.03
CA VAL A 221 25.45 -66.03 -3.56
C VAL A 221 25.04 -64.70 -4.21
N LEU A 222 25.29 -63.58 -3.54
CA LEU A 222 24.79 -62.27 -3.97
C LEU A 222 25.68 -61.60 -5.01
N ARG A 223 27.01 -61.70 -4.84
CA ARG A 223 27.96 -60.92 -5.64
C ARG A 223 29.22 -61.70 -5.99
N GLU A 224 29.70 -61.47 -7.21
CA GLU A 224 31.01 -61.94 -7.66
C GLU A 224 32.12 -61.28 -6.80
N GLY A 225 33.04 -62.09 -6.28
CA GLY A 225 34.20 -61.63 -5.50
C GLY A 225 33.98 -61.47 -3.99
N SER A 226 32.89 -61.98 -3.42
CA SER A 226 32.73 -62.12 -1.97
C SER A 226 33.64 -63.20 -1.37
N GLU A 227 33.88 -63.21 -0.05
CA GLU A 227 34.75 -64.23 0.57
C GLU A 227 34.22 -65.66 0.34
N VAL A 228 32.89 -65.82 0.36
CA VAL A 228 32.22 -67.09 0.07
C VAL A 228 32.34 -67.44 -1.41
N HIS A 229 32.08 -66.49 -2.31
CA HIS A 229 32.24 -66.68 -3.74
C HIS A 229 33.68 -67.08 -4.10
N ASP A 230 34.68 -66.44 -3.49
CA ASP A 230 36.10 -66.77 -3.68
C ASP A 230 36.47 -68.18 -3.17
N ILE A 231 35.75 -68.73 -2.20
CA ILE A 231 35.92 -70.12 -1.76
C ILE A 231 35.27 -71.07 -2.77
N LEU A 232 34.05 -70.75 -3.21
CA LEU A 232 33.27 -71.55 -4.15
C LEU A 232 33.92 -71.63 -5.54
N ASN A 233 34.40 -70.50 -6.08
CA ASN A 233 35.01 -70.40 -7.42
C ASN A 233 36.44 -71.01 -7.49
N ARG A 234 37.05 -71.35 -6.35
CA ARG A 234 38.36 -72.04 -6.34
C ARG A 234 38.25 -73.53 -6.66
N GLU A 235 37.08 -74.11 -6.42
CA GLU A 235 36.78 -75.50 -6.72
C GLU A 235 36.07 -75.61 -8.08
N GLN A 236 36.05 -76.80 -8.69
CA GLN A 236 35.45 -77.03 -10.01
C GLN A 236 33.91 -76.92 -9.94
N ALA A 237 33.38 -75.70 -9.89
CA ALA A 237 31.94 -75.43 -9.85
C ALA A 237 31.40 -74.94 -11.20
N VAL A 238 30.09 -74.99 -11.37
CA VAL A 238 29.39 -74.35 -12.50
C VAL A 238 28.69 -73.09 -12.02
N GLU A 239 28.98 -71.95 -12.66
CA GLU A 239 28.38 -70.66 -12.32
C GLU A 239 27.30 -70.29 -13.34
N VAL A 240 26.10 -69.95 -12.86
CA VAL A 240 24.98 -69.47 -13.70
C VAL A 240 24.71 -68.00 -13.39
N ASN A 241 24.78 -67.13 -14.41
CA ASN A 241 24.61 -65.69 -14.27
C ASN A 241 23.14 -65.29 -14.40
N MET A 242 22.58 -64.74 -13.32
CA MET A 242 21.16 -64.41 -13.24
C MET A 242 20.78 -63.00 -13.70
N ASN A 243 21.72 -62.19 -14.20
CA ASN A 243 21.47 -60.76 -14.46
C ASN A 243 20.82 -60.43 -15.80
N ASN A 244 20.87 -61.30 -16.82
CA ASN A 244 20.61 -60.92 -18.22
C ASN A 244 19.70 -61.85 -19.03
N GLN A 245 18.95 -62.78 -18.41
CA GLN A 245 18.33 -63.90 -19.14
C GLN A 245 16.79 -64.03 -18.98
N VAL A 246 16.10 -62.97 -18.55
CA VAL A 246 14.65 -63.01 -18.31
C VAL A 246 13.98 -61.72 -18.83
N ASP A 247 13.03 -61.87 -19.78
CA ASP A 247 12.11 -60.80 -20.14
C ASP A 247 11.01 -60.68 -19.07
N LYS A 248 10.99 -59.54 -18.37
CA LYS A 248 10.05 -59.29 -17.27
C LYS A 248 8.60 -59.23 -17.74
N ARG A 249 8.36 -58.77 -18.98
CA ARG A 249 7.01 -58.62 -19.55
C ARG A 249 6.42 -59.97 -19.89
N GLU A 250 7.26 -60.88 -20.41
CA GLU A 250 6.87 -62.27 -20.68
C GLU A 250 6.53 -63.00 -19.37
N VAL A 251 7.33 -62.82 -18.31
CA VAL A 251 7.03 -63.36 -16.98
C VAL A 251 5.72 -62.81 -16.43
N LEU A 252 5.50 -61.50 -16.54
CA LEU A 252 4.27 -60.85 -16.08
C LEU A 252 3.04 -61.43 -16.80
N ARG A 253 3.09 -61.54 -18.13
CA ARG A 253 2.01 -62.12 -18.94
C ARG A 253 1.77 -63.58 -18.57
N HIS A 254 2.81 -64.41 -18.52
CA HIS A 254 2.69 -65.83 -18.20
C HIS A 254 2.06 -66.07 -16.82
N ARG A 255 2.45 -65.28 -15.81
CA ARG A 255 1.96 -65.47 -14.45
C ARG A 255 0.53 -64.97 -14.24
N LEU A 256 0.12 -63.94 -14.98
CA LEU A 256 -1.22 -63.34 -14.84
C LEU A 256 -2.26 -63.93 -15.79
N ILE A 257 -1.84 -64.46 -16.95
CA ILE A 257 -2.72 -64.85 -18.05
C ILE A 257 -2.50 -66.32 -18.41
N ASP A 258 -3.59 -67.10 -18.41
CA ASP A 258 -3.63 -68.51 -18.82
C ASP A 258 -3.72 -68.62 -20.36
N SER A 259 -4.69 -67.92 -20.95
CA SER A 259 -4.90 -67.90 -22.40
C SER A 259 -5.61 -66.65 -22.89
N VAL A 260 -5.45 -66.34 -24.17
CA VAL A 260 -6.03 -65.17 -24.87
C VAL A 260 -6.75 -65.64 -26.13
N ASP A 261 -7.93 -65.08 -26.43
CA ASP A 261 -8.54 -65.19 -27.77
C ASP A 261 -7.84 -64.23 -28.74
N GLU A 262 -6.86 -64.76 -29.45
CA GLU A 262 -6.01 -64.01 -30.39
C GLU A 262 -6.79 -63.25 -31.48
N ASN A 263 -7.97 -63.74 -31.89
CA ASN A 263 -8.76 -63.03 -32.90
C ASN A 263 -9.43 -61.79 -32.30
N ALA A 264 -10.06 -61.94 -31.14
CA ALA A 264 -10.74 -60.84 -30.45
C ALA A 264 -9.74 -59.79 -29.95
N ALA A 265 -8.62 -60.25 -29.36
CA ALA A 265 -7.50 -59.39 -28.99
C ALA A 265 -6.95 -58.64 -30.20
N GLY A 266 -6.82 -59.32 -31.35
CA GLY A 266 -6.38 -58.71 -32.59
C GLY A 266 -7.30 -57.58 -33.08
N GLU A 267 -8.61 -57.76 -33.00
CA GLU A 267 -9.58 -56.70 -33.36
C GLU A 267 -9.46 -55.47 -32.45
N ILE A 268 -9.29 -55.68 -31.14
CA ILE A 268 -9.12 -54.60 -30.16
C ILE A 268 -7.82 -53.84 -30.41
N VAL A 269 -6.68 -54.55 -30.49
CA VAL A 269 -5.35 -53.96 -30.68
C VAL A 269 -5.29 -53.14 -31.98
N ASN A 270 -5.79 -53.68 -33.09
CA ASN A 270 -5.85 -52.95 -34.36
C ASN A 270 -6.75 -51.72 -34.26
N GLY A 271 -7.88 -51.80 -33.55
CA GLY A 271 -8.77 -50.65 -33.34
C GLY A 271 -8.12 -49.51 -32.54
N TYR A 272 -7.35 -49.84 -31.50
CA TYR A 272 -6.55 -48.86 -30.77
C TYR A 272 -5.48 -48.22 -31.66
N PHE A 273 -4.70 -49.04 -32.37
CA PHE A 273 -3.64 -48.56 -33.25
C PHE A 273 -4.17 -47.67 -34.38
N ASP A 274 -5.27 -48.07 -35.03
CA ASP A 274 -5.94 -47.28 -36.08
C ASP A 274 -6.42 -45.92 -35.55
N ALA A 275 -6.94 -45.87 -34.32
CA ALA A 275 -7.37 -44.61 -33.70
C ALA A 275 -6.20 -43.66 -33.44
N TYR A 276 -5.04 -44.20 -33.05
CA TYR A 276 -3.82 -43.43 -32.86
C TYR A 276 -3.23 -42.94 -34.18
N ASP A 277 -3.14 -43.80 -35.20
CA ASP A 277 -2.61 -43.45 -36.53
C ASP A 277 -3.46 -42.38 -37.23
N GLN A 278 -4.78 -42.41 -37.04
CA GLN A 278 -5.69 -41.41 -37.58
C GLN A 278 -5.64 -40.06 -36.84
N ALA A 279 -5.01 -39.98 -35.66
CA ALA A 279 -4.92 -38.78 -34.84
C ALA A 279 -3.72 -37.89 -35.25
N GLU A 280 -3.72 -37.43 -36.51
CA GLU A 280 -2.64 -36.61 -37.08
C GLU A 280 -2.26 -35.41 -36.19
N GLY A 281 -0.99 -35.34 -35.80
CA GLY A 281 -0.43 -34.22 -35.03
C GLY A 281 -0.68 -34.25 -33.52
N HIS A 282 -1.35 -35.28 -33.01
CA HIS A 282 -1.61 -35.47 -31.57
C HIS A 282 -0.87 -36.66 -30.95
N VAL A 283 -0.56 -37.69 -31.75
CA VAL A 283 0.12 -38.91 -31.29
C VAL A 283 1.34 -39.18 -32.16
N ASP A 284 2.49 -39.35 -31.52
CA ASP A 284 3.72 -39.86 -32.14
C ASP A 284 3.82 -41.37 -31.89
N LEU A 285 3.67 -42.17 -32.95
CA LEU A 285 3.66 -43.63 -32.88
C LEU A 285 5.08 -44.23 -32.89
N PRO A 286 5.44 -45.10 -31.93
CA PRO A 286 6.63 -45.93 -32.01
C PRO A 286 6.55 -46.94 -33.16
N ASP A 287 7.70 -47.21 -33.83
CA ASP A 287 7.76 -48.07 -35.03
C ASP A 287 7.22 -49.49 -34.79
N ASP A 288 7.48 -50.07 -33.62
CA ASP A 288 7.13 -51.47 -33.28
C ASP A 288 5.86 -51.59 -32.40
N LEU A 289 5.15 -50.47 -32.13
CA LEU A 289 4.04 -50.43 -31.16
C LEU A 289 2.96 -51.47 -31.45
N LEU A 290 2.53 -51.63 -32.70
CA LEU A 290 1.48 -52.58 -33.06
C LEU A 290 1.87 -54.02 -32.72
N SER A 291 3.13 -54.41 -33.03
CA SER A 291 3.62 -55.75 -32.73
C SER A 291 3.67 -55.98 -31.23
N GLU A 292 4.23 -55.02 -30.48
CA GLU A 292 4.31 -55.12 -29.02
C GLU A 292 2.94 -55.17 -28.36
N MET A 293 1.95 -54.43 -28.88
CA MET A 293 0.57 -54.48 -28.36
C MET A 293 -0.06 -55.86 -28.54
N HIS A 294 0.23 -56.57 -29.64
CA HIS A 294 -0.22 -57.95 -29.82
C HIS A 294 0.48 -58.89 -28.84
N ASP A 295 1.80 -58.79 -28.71
CA ASP A 295 2.61 -59.70 -27.89
C ASP A 295 2.32 -59.54 -26.38
N LEU A 296 2.00 -58.31 -25.95
CA LEU A 296 1.82 -57.95 -24.54
C LEU A 296 0.35 -57.83 -24.10
N TYR A 297 -0.61 -58.14 -24.98
CA TYR A 297 -2.03 -58.13 -24.63
C TYR A 297 -2.28 -59.03 -23.39
N PRO A 298 -3.02 -58.54 -22.37
CA PRO A 298 -3.92 -57.37 -22.35
C PRO A 298 -3.33 -56.04 -21.83
N PHE A 299 -2.01 -55.87 -21.82
CA PHE A 299 -1.36 -54.66 -21.29
C PHE A 299 -0.86 -53.75 -22.42
N HIS A 300 -1.11 -52.44 -22.31
CA HIS A 300 -0.58 -51.49 -23.27
C HIS A 300 0.96 -51.34 -23.09
N PRO A 301 1.79 -51.44 -24.15
CA PRO A 301 3.26 -51.41 -24.03
C PRO A 301 3.79 -50.14 -23.36
N VAL A 302 3.27 -48.97 -23.74
CA VAL A 302 3.64 -47.66 -23.14
C VAL A 302 3.37 -47.61 -21.63
N LEU A 303 2.37 -48.33 -21.12
CA LEU A 303 2.14 -48.43 -19.67
C LEU A 303 3.24 -49.24 -18.99
N LEU A 304 3.58 -50.40 -19.57
CA LEU A 304 4.65 -51.25 -19.04
C LEU A 304 5.99 -50.50 -19.08
N ASP A 305 6.29 -49.79 -20.17
CA ASP A 305 7.45 -48.89 -20.26
C ASP A 305 7.48 -47.88 -19.12
N ALA A 306 6.36 -47.17 -18.89
CA ALA A 306 6.28 -46.14 -17.85
C ALA A 306 6.49 -46.74 -16.45
N LEU A 307 5.92 -47.91 -16.16
CA LEU A 307 6.10 -48.59 -14.88
C LEU A 307 7.54 -49.11 -14.69
N GLU A 308 8.12 -49.74 -15.70
CA GLU A 308 9.49 -50.26 -15.65
C GLU A 308 10.53 -49.14 -15.51
N THR A 309 10.41 -48.08 -16.32
CA THR A 309 11.40 -47.00 -16.40
C THR A 309 11.29 -45.95 -15.30
N ARG A 310 10.14 -45.85 -14.62
CA ARG A 310 9.93 -44.80 -13.60
C ARG A 310 9.69 -45.36 -12.22
N TYR A 311 8.83 -46.35 -12.09
CA TYR A 311 8.41 -46.85 -10.78
C TYR A 311 9.38 -47.86 -10.23
N TYR A 312 9.81 -48.79 -11.07
CA TYR A 312 10.68 -49.86 -10.64
C TYR A 312 12.13 -49.69 -11.13
N ALA A 313 12.51 -48.56 -11.71
CA ALA A 313 13.85 -48.36 -12.29
C ALA A 313 15.02 -48.68 -11.33
N ASP A 314 14.88 -48.35 -10.04
CA ASP A 314 15.93 -48.50 -9.02
C ASP A 314 15.97 -49.88 -8.32
N GLU A 315 14.97 -50.75 -8.54
CA GLU A 315 14.79 -51.99 -7.78
C GLU A 315 15.44 -53.23 -8.43
N GLY A 316 16.18 -53.05 -9.53
CA GLY A 316 16.90 -54.12 -10.20
C GLY A 316 15.97 -55.22 -10.74
N ASN A 317 16.13 -56.47 -10.29
CA ASN A 317 15.24 -57.58 -10.67
C ASN A 317 14.04 -57.75 -9.71
N GLN A 318 13.88 -56.91 -8.69
CA GLN A 318 12.69 -56.94 -7.80
C GLN A 318 11.43 -56.32 -8.44
N ASN A 319 11.59 -55.55 -9.53
CA ASN A 319 10.55 -54.84 -10.27
C ASN A 319 9.35 -55.71 -10.66
N THR A 320 9.61 -56.95 -11.07
CA THR A 320 8.58 -57.86 -11.60
C THR A 320 7.57 -58.23 -10.52
N ARG A 321 7.98 -58.28 -9.24
CA ARG A 321 7.09 -58.60 -8.10
C ARG A 321 6.05 -57.52 -7.85
N GLY A 322 6.50 -56.26 -7.82
CA GLY A 322 5.60 -55.11 -7.64
C GLY A 322 4.61 -54.98 -8.79
N MET A 323 5.06 -55.21 -10.02
CA MET A 323 4.20 -55.21 -11.21
C MET A 323 3.18 -56.35 -11.17
N ILE A 324 3.58 -57.58 -10.83
CA ILE A 324 2.65 -58.71 -10.68
C ILE A 324 1.57 -58.39 -9.64
N TYR A 325 1.95 -57.85 -8.49
CA TYR A 325 1.00 -57.50 -7.44
C TYR A 325 -0.01 -56.43 -7.89
N LEU A 326 0.48 -55.34 -8.50
CA LEU A 326 -0.36 -54.25 -9.01
C LEU A 326 -1.31 -54.76 -10.10
N PHE A 327 -0.79 -55.46 -11.12
CA PHE A 327 -1.60 -55.93 -12.24
C PHE A 327 -2.54 -57.07 -11.88
N SER A 328 -2.23 -57.87 -10.84
CA SER A 328 -3.20 -58.83 -10.27
C SER A 328 -4.47 -58.12 -9.82
N LYS A 329 -4.32 -57.02 -9.06
CA LYS A 329 -5.46 -56.21 -8.60
C LYS A 329 -6.16 -55.51 -9.75
N VAL A 330 -5.40 -54.86 -10.64
CA VAL A 330 -5.96 -54.14 -11.79
C VAL A 330 -6.77 -55.07 -12.69
N LEU A 331 -6.25 -56.25 -13.03
CA LEU A 331 -6.99 -57.22 -13.85
C LEU A 331 -8.26 -57.71 -13.17
N LEU A 332 -8.23 -57.99 -11.87
CA LEU A 332 -9.43 -58.45 -11.16
C LEU A 332 -10.52 -57.39 -11.09
N GLU A 333 -10.15 -56.12 -10.89
CA GLU A 333 -11.11 -55.01 -10.76
C GLU A 333 -11.62 -54.50 -12.12
N MET A 334 -10.76 -54.50 -13.14
CA MET A 334 -11.05 -53.86 -14.43
C MET A 334 -11.54 -54.83 -15.51
N ARG A 335 -11.54 -56.15 -15.27
CA ARG A 335 -11.80 -57.15 -16.32
C ARG A 335 -13.16 -57.05 -17.01
N ASP A 336 -14.18 -56.52 -16.34
CA ASP A 336 -15.52 -56.29 -16.90
C ASP A 336 -15.77 -54.82 -17.32
N GLN A 337 -14.76 -53.96 -17.15
CA GLN A 337 -14.86 -52.51 -17.38
C GLN A 337 -14.01 -52.00 -18.55
N THR A 338 -12.98 -52.75 -18.94
CA THR A 338 -12.08 -52.39 -20.05
C THR A 338 -11.78 -53.59 -20.93
N ASP A 339 -11.23 -53.30 -22.11
CA ASP A 339 -10.83 -54.25 -23.16
C ASP A 339 -9.31 -54.27 -23.38
N LEU A 340 -8.59 -53.27 -22.85
CA LEU A 340 -7.13 -53.18 -22.79
C LEU A 340 -6.73 -52.40 -21.52
N ILE A 341 -5.74 -52.87 -20.77
CA ILE A 341 -5.23 -52.15 -19.60
C ILE A 341 -4.28 -51.03 -20.05
N THR A 342 -4.67 -49.77 -19.83
CA THR A 342 -3.87 -48.57 -20.06
C THR A 342 -3.61 -47.80 -18.76
N HIS A 343 -2.91 -46.67 -18.85
CA HIS A 343 -2.64 -45.81 -17.69
C HIS A 343 -3.90 -45.32 -16.98
N GLY A 344 -4.97 -45.04 -17.74
CA GLY A 344 -6.24 -44.55 -17.23
C GLY A 344 -6.96 -45.55 -16.32
N ASP A 345 -6.67 -46.85 -16.47
CA ASP A 345 -7.26 -47.95 -15.69
C ASP A 345 -6.60 -48.15 -14.33
N ILE A 346 -5.38 -47.63 -14.13
CA ILE A 346 -4.78 -47.56 -12.80
C ILE A 346 -5.34 -46.33 -12.10
N ASP A 347 -6.54 -46.48 -11.59
CA ASP A 347 -7.29 -45.38 -11.00
C ASP A 347 -6.73 -44.89 -9.66
N ALA A 348 -6.54 -43.57 -9.56
CA ALA A 348 -5.99 -42.92 -8.37
C ALA A 348 -6.81 -43.17 -7.09
N ILE A 349 -8.12 -43.37 -7.22
CA ILE A 349 -9.03 -43.59 -6.08
C ILE A 349 -9.12 -45.08 -5.76
N GLU A 350 -9.29 -45.95 -6.77
CA GLU A 350 -9.44 -47.40 -6.53
C GLU A 350 -8.14 -48.04 -6.03
N PHE A 351 -6.97 -47.56 -6.48
CA PHE A 351 -5.65 -48.06 -6.10
C PHE A 351 -4.88 -47.09 -5.19
N GLU A 352 -5.60 -46.36 -4.32
CA GLU A 352 -5.01 -45.36 -3.42
C GLU A 352 -3.91 -45.97 -2.53
N ASP A 353 -4.15 -47.16 -1.96
CA ASP A 353 -3.22 -47.85 -1.06
C ASP A 353 -1.89 -48.23 -1.75
N GLU A 354 -1.93 -48.58 -3.03
CA GLU A 354 -0.76 -48.92 -3.83
C GLU A 354 0.04 -47.67 -4.22
N LEU A 355 -0.65 -46.66 -4.74
CA LEU A 355 -0.02 -45.45 -5.25
C LEU A 355 0.50 -44.54 -4.13
N ALA A 356 -0.15 -44.56 -2.95
CA ALA A 356 0.25 -43.77 -1.79
C ALA A 356 1.62 -44.17 -1.26
N LYS A 357 2.01 -45.44 -1.43
CA LYS A 357 3.34 -45.96 -1.07
C LYS A 357 4.46 -45.29 -1.88
N ILE A 358 4.13 -44.75 -3.05
CA ILE A 358 5.09 -44.08 -3.94
C ILE A 358 5.13 -42.58 -3.64
N ASN A 359 3.99 -41.91 -3.75
CA ASN A 359 3.89 -40.46 -3.48
C ASN A 359 2.48 -40.06 -3.05
N TYR A 360 2.25 -40.07 -1.73
CA TYR A 360 0.97 -39.68 -1.12
C TYR A 360 0.54 -38.25 -1.47
N GLU A 361 1.47 -37.28 -1.53
CA GLU A 361 1.12 -35.86 -1.74
C GLU A 361 0.54 -35.62 -3.13
N ARG A 362 1.19 -36.15 -4.18
CA ARG A 362 0.71 -36.01 -5.57
C ARG A 362 -0.54 -36.84 -5.83
N LEU A 363 -0.66 -38.01 -5.20
CA LEU A 363 -1.87 -38.82 -5.25
C LEU A 363 -3.06 -38.09 -4.62
N ASN A 364 -2.87 -37.50 -3.44
CA ASN A 364 -3.92 -36.74 -2.76
C ASN A 364 -4.33 -35.50 -3.57
N ALA A 365 -3.37 -34.81 -4.20
CA ALA A 365 -3.63 -33.70 -5.12
C ALA A 365 -4.49 -34.14 -6.33
N ALA A 366 -4.10 -35.22 -7.01
CA ALA A 366 -4.86 -35.79 -8.13
C ALA A 366 -6.26 -36.21 -7.72
N THR A 367 -6.38 -36.93 -6.61
CA THR A 367 -7.66 -37.42 -6.07
C THR A 367 -8.58 -36.26 -5.67
N GLY A 368 -8.00 -35.20 -5.11
CA GLY A 368 -8.72 -33.96 -4.79
C GLY A 368 -9.29 -33.29 -6.04
N ASP A 369 -8.51 -33.21 -7.12
CA ASP A 369 -8.98 -32.67 -8.41
C ASP A 369 -10.04 -33.57 -9.06
N ILE A 370 -9.82 -34.89 -9.09
CA ILE A 370 -10.79 -35.86 -9.63
C ILE A 370 -12.14 -35.74 -8.91
N LYS A 371 -12.15 -35.67 -7.57
CA LYS A 371 -13.39 -35.65 -6.78
C LYS A 371 -14.13 -34.31 -6.83
N ASN A 372 -13.41 -33.19 -6.93
CA ASN A 372 -14.00 -31.86 -6.71
C ASN A 372 -14.02 -30.96 -7.96
N ARG A 373 -13.28 -31.31 -9.03
CA ARG A 373 -13.07 -30.45 -10.20
C ARG A 373 -13.46 -31.10 -11.52
N VAL A 374 -13.44 -32.43 -11.59
CA VAL A 374 -13.85 -33.15 -12.79
C VAL A 374 -15.37 -33.33 -12.74
N ASP A 375 -16.07 -32.52 -13.52
CA ASP A 375 -17.47 -32.77 -13.85
C ASP A 375 -17.54 -33.77 -15.02
N ALA A 376 -18.10 -34.94 -14.77
CA ALA A 376 -18.22 -36.01 -15.77
C ALA A 376 -19.12 -35.62 -16.95
N ASP A 377 -20.03 -34.65 -16.79
CA ASP A 377 -20.88 -34.17 -17.88
C ASP A 377 -20.14 -33.19 -18.81
N GLU A 378 -19.18 -32.43 -18.27
CA GLU A 378 -18.41 -31.44 -19.03
C GLU A 378 -17.07 -31.99 -19.57
N VAL A 379 -16.44 -32.88 -18.80
CA VAL A 379 -15.11 -33.43 -19.05
C VAL A 379 -15.11 -34.95 -18.81
N PRO A 380 -15.85 -35.75 -19.63
CA PRO A 380 -16.07 -37.18 -19.41
C PRO A 380 -14.78 -38.01 -19.34
N HIS A 381 -13.72 -37.64 -20.06
CA HIS A 381 -12.43 -38.36 -20.03
C HIS A 381 -11.50 -37.86 -18.90
N GLY A 382 -11.96 -36.92 -18.08
CA GLY A 382 -11.11 -36.18 -17.15
C GLY A 382 -10.42 -37.06 -16.10
N ARG A 383 -11.14 -38.04 -15.52
CA ARG A 383 -10.58 -39.00 -14.55
C ARG A 383 -9.46 -39.84 -15.17
N ARG A 384 -9.69 -40.42 -16.35
CA ARG A 384 -8.69 -41.22 -17.10
C ARG A 384 -7.46 -40.39 -17.47
N ILE A 385 -7.65 -39.13 -17.90
CA ILE A 385 -6.55 -38.21 -18.22
C ILE A 385 -5.71 -37.91 -16.98
N LEU A 386 -6.34 -37.59 -15.84
CA LEU A 386 -5.61 -37.30 -14.60
C LEU A 386 -4.89 -38.54 -14.06
N ASN A 387 -5.48 -39.74 -14.15
CA ASN A 387 -4.81 -41.01 -13.81
C ASN A 387 -3.55 -41.22 -14.67
N ALA A 388 -3.66 -41.01 -15.98
CA ALA A 388 -2.52 -41.12 -16.87
C ALA A 388 -1.40 -40.15 -16.49
N ILE A 389 -1.73 -38.87 -16.30
CA ILE A 389 -0.74 -37.85 -15.93
C ILE A 389 -0.14 -38.13 -14.54
N LEU A 390 -0.95 -38.61 -13.59
CA LEU A 390 -0.50 -38.98 -12.25
C LEU A 390 0.62 -40.02 -12.32
N LEU A 391 0.45 -41.06 -13.14
CA LEU A 391 1.48 -42.08 -13.31
C LEU A 391 2.79 -41.52 -13.89
N TYR A 392 2.76 -40.45 -14.68
CA TYR A 392 4.00 -39.79 -15.09
C TYR A 392 4.53 -38.78 -14.05
N SER A 393 3.82 -38.59 -12.95
CA SER A 393 4.09 -37.56 -11.94
C SER A 393 4.51 -38.10 -10.58
N LEU A 394 4.23 -39.36 -10.18
CA LEU A 394 4.53 -39.81 -8.81
C LEU A 394 6.03 -39.85 -8.49
N LYS A 395 6.90 -40.15 -9.47
CA LYS A 395 8.37 -40.15 -9.33
C LYS A 395 9.04 -39.08 -10.22
N PRO A 396 9.15 -37.83 -9.74
CA PRO A 396 9.74 -36.75 -10.54
C PRO A 396 11.25 -36.89 -10.82
N SER A 397 12.00 -37.75 -10.11
CA SER A 397 13.42 -38.00 -10.39
C SER A 397 13.66 -38.63 -11.77
N GLU A 398 12.72 -39.45 -12.24
CA GLU A 398 12.79 -40.16 -13.53
C GLU A 398 12.14 -39.37 -14.69
N GLY A 399 12.02 -38.05 -14.50
CA GLY A 399 11.31 -37.13 -15.40
C GLY A 399 9.89 -36.86 -14.94
N GLU A 400 9.42 -35.63 -15.10
CA GLU A 400 8.13 -35.20 -14.55
C GLU A 400 7.11 -34.91 -15.66
N GLY A 401 5.98 -35.61 -15.61
CA GLY A 401 4.84 -35.38 -16.47
C GLY A 401 4.82 -36.16 -17.79
N ALA A 402 3.64 -36.15 -18.40
CA ALA A 402 3.30 -36.84 -19.65
C ALA A 402 3.12 -35.83 -20.79
N ASN A 403 3.64 -36.14 -21.97
CA ASN A 403 3.34 -35.41 -23.20
C ASN A 403 1.95 -35.79 -23.74
N VAL A 404 1.45 -35.06 -24.75
CA VAL A 404 0.10 -35.29 -25.30
C VAL A 404 -0.06 -36.71 -25.86
N SER A 405 0.94 -37.25 -26.56
CA SER A 405 0.92 -38.62 -27.09
C SER A 405 0.80 -39.67 -25.96
N GLU A 406 1.58 -39.52 -24.89
CA GLU A 406 1.53 -40.39 -23.69
C GLU A 406 0.16 -40.32 -23.01
N ILE A 407 -0.44 -39.12 -22.91
CA ILE A 407 -1.77 -38.94 -22.31
C ILE A 407 -2.87 -39.56 -23.16
N VAL A 408 -2.83 -39.36 -24.48
CA VAL A 408 -3.82 -39.93 -25.39
C VAL A 408 -3.75 -41.46 -25.35
N MET A 409 -2.57 -42.06 -25.52
CA MET A 409 -2.40 -43.51 -25.43
C MET A 409 -2.72 -44.07 -24.04
N GLY A 410 -2.51 -43.26 -22.99
CA GLY A 410 -2.83 -43.63 -21.62
C GLY A 410 -4.32 -43.56 -21.28
N ALA A 411 -5.07 -42.60 -21.84
CA ALA A 411 -6.45 -42.34 -21.43
C ALA A 411 -7.51 -42.87 -22.42
N TYR A 412 -7.14 -43.09 -23.68
CA TYR A 412 -8.07 -43.56 -24.72
C TYR A 412 -8.66 -44.94 -24.40
N GLN A 413 -9.93 -45.13 -24.76
CA GLN A 413 -10.64 -46.39 -24.68
C GLN A 413 -11.44 -46.64 -25.97
N THR A 414 -11.67 -47.90 -26.33
CA THR A 414 -12.48 -48.24 -27.50
C THR A 414 -13.83 -47.53 -27.50
N GLY A 415 -14.12 -46.83 -28.60
CA GLY A 415 -15.36 -46.07 -28.78
C GLY A 415 -15.23 -44.57 -28.49
N ASP A 416 -14.14 -44.14 -27.87
CA ASP A 416 -13.83 -42.72 -27.68
C ASP A 416 -13.36 -42.05 -28.97
N LEU A 417 -13.41 -40.72 -29.01
CA LEU A 417 -12.73 -39.92 -30.03
C LEU A 417 -11.45 -39.32 -29.43
N VAL A 418 -10.31 -39.52 -30.08
CA VAL A 418 -9.03 -38.95 -29.62
C VAL A 418 -9.10 -37.43 -29.46
N SER A 419 -9.82 -36.75 -30.36
CA SER A 419 -10.05 -35.30 -30.28
C SER A 419 -10.77 -34.87 -29.00
N ASP A 420 -11.67 -35.70 -28.47
CA ASP A 420 -12.42 -35.41 -27.24
C ASP A 420 -11.50 -35.53 -26.03
N VAL A 421 -10.59 -36.51 -26.01
CA VAL A 421 -9.54 -36.65 -24.98
C VAL A 421 -8.63 -35.41 -24.98
N VAL A 422 -8.17 -34.95 -26.15
CA VAL A 422 -7.32 -33.75 -26.26
C VAL A 422 -8.06 -32.49 -25.82
N LEU A 423 -9.33 -32.33 -26.22
CA LEU A 423 -10.15 -31.19 -25.77
C LEU A 423 -10.38 -31.20 -24.25
N ASN A 424 -10.59 -32.39 -23.67
CA ASN A 424 -10.78 -32.57 -22.23
C ASN A 424 -9.49 -32.24 -21.45
N LEU A 425 -8.31 -32.58 -21.98
CA LEU A 425 -7.02 -32.19 -21.40
C LEU A 425 -6.85 -30.66 -21.31
N GLU A 426 -7.16 -29.94 -22.38
CA GLU A 426 -7.08 -28.47 -22.38
C GLU A 426 -8.07 -27.83 -21.41
N ARG A 427 -9.29 -28.40 -21.28
CA ARG A 427 -10.26 -27.96 -20.27
C ARG A 427 -9.76 -28.22 -18.86
N LEU A 428 -9.23 -29.42 -18.58
CA LEU A 428 -8.68 -29.79 -17.28
C LEU A 428 -7.58 -28.83 -16.82
N HIS A 429 -6.69 -28.43 -17.73
CA HIS A 429 -5.61 -27.49 -17.39
C HIS A 429 -6.14 -26.12 -16.90
N GLY A 430 -7.37 -25.75 -17.25
CA GLY A 430 -8.04 -24.55 -16.75
C GLY A 430 -8.76 -24.71 -15.41
N VAL A 431 -9.12 -25.94 -15.00
CA VAL A 431 -9.99 -26.19 -13.83
C VAL A 431 -9.33 -26.99 -12.71
N ALA A 432 -8.48 -27.97 -13.05
CA ALA A 432 -7.76 -28.80 -12.09
C ALA A 432 -6.67 -27.99 -11.39
N TRP A 433 -6.72 -27.94 -10.07
CA TRP A 433 -5.86 -27.06 -9.29
C TRP A 433 -4.41 -27.52 -9.29
N HIS A 434 -4.14 -28.81 -9.45
CA HIS A 434 -2.81 -29.38 -9.29
C HIS A 434 -2.19 -29.81 -10.62
N LEU A 435 -2.85 -29.52 -11.75
CA LEU A 435 -2.38 -29.83 -13.08
C LEU A 435 -1.50 -28.69 -13.62
N HIS A 436 -0.23 -28.98 -13.91
CA HIS A 436 0.75 -28.02 -14.42
C HIS A 436 1.17 -28.39 -15.84
N LYS A 437 1.40 -27.38 -16.69
CA LYS A 437 2.01 -27.56 -18.02
C LYS A 437 3.50 -27.20 -17.98
N LEU A 438 4.36 -28.19 -18.21
CA LEU A 438 5.82 -28.12 -18.11
C LEU A 438 6.46 -28.39 -19.49
N ASN A 439 6.91 -27.36 -20.20
CA ASN A 439 7.63 -27.51 -21.49
C ASN A 439 6.96 -28.48 -22.49
N GLY A 440 5.63 -28.41 -22.63
CA GLY A 440 4.85 -29.29 -23.52
C GLY A 440 4.39 -30.61 -22.88
N LYS A 441 4.78 -30.89 -21.64
CA LYS A 441 4.24 -32.00 -20.81
C LYS A 441 3.22 -31.47 -19.81
N TYR A 442 2.41 -32.36 -19.26
CA TYR A 442 1.49 -32.09 -18.17
C TYR A 442 1.90 -32.92 -16.96
N ALA A 443 1.88 -32.35 -15.77
CA ALA A 443 2.26 -33.03 -14.54
C ALA A 443 1.33 -32.65 -13.40
N ILE A 444 1.08 -33.60 -12.50
CA ILE A 444 0.40 -33.34 -11.23
C ILE A 444 1.46 -33.04 -10.17
N ARG A 445 1.32 -31.88 -9.52
CA ARG A 445 2.19 -31.47 -8.41
C ARG A 445 1.37 -31.31 -7.14
N ASP A 446 2.04 -31.47 -6.00
CA ASP A 446 1.50 -31.22 -4.67
C ASP A 446 1.03 -29.76 -4.48
N ARG A 447 1.69 -28.82 -5.17
CA ARG A 447 1.33 -27.39 -5.15
C ARG A 447 0.28 -27.05 -6.21
N GLN A 448 -0.61 -26.12 -5.85
CA GLN A 448 -1.63 -25.60 -6.76
C GLN A 448 -1.02 -24.75 -7.89
N ASN A 449 -1.66 -24.77 -9.06
CA ASN A 449 -1.34 -24.01 -10.26
C ASN A 449 -1.95 -22.60 -10.15
N PRO A 450 -1.12 -21.54 -10.11
CA PRO A 450 -1.56 -20.14 -10.05
C PRO A 450 -2.65 -19.78 -11.07
N ASN A 451 -2.47 -20.15 -12.34
CA ASN A 451 -3.39 -19.79 -13.42
C ASN A 451 -4.74 -20.52 -13.28
N ALA A 452 -4.73 -21.79 -12.84
CA ALA A 452 -5.97 -22.52 -12.59
C ALA A 452 -6.76 -21.89 -11.42
N LEU A 453 -6.08 -21.46 -10.36
CA LEU A 453 -6.73 -20.77 -9.24
C LEU A 453 -7.41 -19.47 -9.70
N ILE A 454 -6.70 -18.63 -10.47
CA ILE A 454 -7.24 -17.37 -10.99
C ILE A 454 -8.45 -17.62 -11.90
N ARG A 455 -8.34 -18.57 -12.85
CA ARG A 455 -9.43 -18.87 -13.81
C ARG A 455 -10.69 -19.38 -13.13
N ASN A 456 -10.54 -20.22 -12.10
CA ASN A 456 -11.67 -20.67 -11.30
C ASN A 456 -12.34 -19.49 -10.59
N ALA A 457 -11.57 -18.63 -9.90
CA ALA A 457 -12.12 -17.44 -9.25
C ALA A 457 -12.76 -16.47 -10.26
N ALA A 458 -12.15 -16.27 -11.43
CA ALA A 458 -12.66 -15.41 -12.50
C ALA A 458 -14.04 -15.85 -13.03
N THR A 459 -14.37 -17.14 -12.94
CA THR A 459 -15.68 -17.67 -13.37
C THR A 459 -16.82 -17.16 -12.47
N ASP A 460 -16.53 -16.93 -11.20
CA ASP A 460 -17.48 -16.39 -10.22
C ASP A 460 -17.59 -14.86 -10.27
N VAL A 461 -16.74 -14.18 -11.05
CA VAL A 461 -16.74 -12.72 -11.17
C VAL A 461 -17.90 -12.25 -12.07
N SER A 462 -18.84 -11.55 -11.45
CA SER A 462 -19.98 -10.95 -12.16
C SER A 462 -19.52 -9.91 -13.19
N GLU A 463 -20.31 -9.73 -14.26
CA GLU A 463 -20.03 -8.68 -15.25
C GLU A 463 -20.03 -7.27 -14.63
N THR A 464 -20.89 -7.01 -13.64
CA THR A 464 -20.91 -5.73 -12.92
C THR A 464 -19.60 -5.47 -12.18
N SER A 465 -19.01 -6.49 -11.57
CA SER A 465 -17.69 -6.40 -10.92
C SER A 465 -16.60 -6.13 -11.95
N ALA A 466 -16.61 -6.85 -13.08
CA ALA A 466 -15.66 -6.65 -14.16
C ALA A 466 -15.76 -5.24 -14.79
N LYS A 467 -16.99 -4.72 -15.00
CA LYS A 467 -17.18 -3.34 -15.47
C LYS A 467 -16.71 -2.31 -14.44
N ALA A 468 -16.94 -2.55 -13.15
CA ALA A 468 -16.45 -1.67 -12.10
C ALA A 468 -14.92 -1.62 -12.06
N GLU A 469 -14.23 -2.74 -12.30
CA GLU A 469 -12.78 -2.81 -12.45
C GLU A 469 -12.30 -1.95 -13.63
N ILE A 470 -12.95 -2.09 -14.79
CA ILE A 470 -12.62 -1.31 -15.99
C ILE A 470 -12.85 0.20 -15.76
N ALA A 471 -13.89 0.58 -15.01
CA ALA A 471 -14.13 1.98 -14.66
C ALA A 471 -12.94 2.61 -13.93
N ASP A 472 -12.30 1.85 -13.03
CA ASP A 472 -11.11 2.34 -12.30
C ASP A 472 -9.93 2.51 -13.26
N PHE A 473 -9.71 1.58 -14.19
CA PHE A 473 -8.71 1.76 -15.26
C PHE A 473 -9.01 2.98 -16.14
N VAL A 474 -10.27 3.22 -16.50
CA VAL A 474 -10.67 4.40 -17.30
C VAL A 474 -10.41 5.69 -16.52
N ALA A 475 -10.78 5.75 -15.24
CA ALA A 475 -10.48 6.89 -14.38
C ALA A 475 -8.97 7.13 -14.26
N ASP A 476 -8.17 6.07 -14.14
CA ASP A 476 -6.70 6.18 -14.09
C ASP A 476 -6.07 6.63 -15.41
N ILE A 477 -6.61 6.19 -16.55
CA ILE A 477 -6.10 6.56 -17.88
C ILE A 477 -6.37 8.04 -18.17
N PHE A 478 -7.57 8.51 -17.85
CA PHE A 478 -8.00 9.87 -18.16
C PHE A 478 -7.76 10.86 -17.01
N GLY A 479 -7.38 10.41 -15.81
CA GLY A 479 -7.05 11.27 -14.68
C GLY A 479 -8.28 11.81 -13.92
N SER A 480 -8.04 12.77 -13.02
CA SER A 480 -9.02 13.16 -11.98
C SER A 480 -10.28 13.87 -12.49
N ASN A 481 -10.24 14.45 -13.68
CA ASN A 481 -11.40 15.16 -14.27
C ASN A 481 -12.33 14.20 -15.04
N ALA A 482 -11.98 12.91 -15.10
CA ALA A 482 -12.71 11.91 -15.84
C ALA A 482 -13.72 11.17 -14.97
N HIS A 483 -14.92 11.00 -15.51
CA HIS A 483 -16.03 10.32 -14.87
C HIS A 483 -16.53 9.19 -15.78
N PRO A 484 -16.12 7.94 -15.52
CA PRO A 484 -16.60 6.78 -16.26
C PRO A 484 -18.11 6.57 -16.07
N VAL A 485 -18.83 6.33 -17.17
CA VAL A 485 -20.28 6.13 -17.22
C VAL A 485 -20.63 4.88 -18.04
N GLY A 486 -21.67 4.15 -17.62
CA GLY A 486 -22.08 2.87 -18.19
C GLY A 486 -21.43 1.64 -17.54
N PHE A 487 -20.53 1.85 -16.57
CA PHE A 487 -19.80 0.78 -15.89
C PHE A 487 -20.45 0.35 -14.57
N ARG A 488 -21.09 1.29 -13.86
CA ARG A 488 -21.65 1.07 -12.52
C ARG A 488 -23.12 1.44 -12.49
N THR A 489 -23.83 0.93 -11.48
CA THR A 489 -25.24 1.27 -11.31
C THR A 489 -25.37 2.72 -10.82
N ASN A 490 -25.93 3.60 -11.67
CA ASN A 490 -26.14 5.04 -11.42
C ASN A 490 -24.91 5.95 -11.53
N ASP A 491 -23.82 5.52 -12.17
CA ASP A 491 -22.63 6.38 -12.39
C ASP A 491 -22.94 7.75 -13.02
N MET A 492 -23.93 7.83 -13.92
CA MET A 492 -24.43 9.10 -14.48
C MET A 492 -24.85 10.14 -13.42
N ARG A 493 -25.20 9.69 -12.21
CA ARG A 493 -25.64 10.53 -11.08
C ARG A 493 -24.49 10.89 -10.14
N ASP A 494 -23.36 10.22 -10.25
CA ASP A 494 -22.20 10.42 -9.38
C ASP A 494 -21.26 11.52 -9.90
N ILE A 495 -21.54 12.06 -11.10
CA ILE A 495 -20.81 13.19 -11.69
C ILE A 495 -21.08 14.45 -10.85
N PRO A 496 -20.05 15.10 -10.28
CA PRO A 496 -20.21 16.25 -9.41
C PRO A 496 -20.89 17.43 -10.11
N ASP A 497 -21.67 18.22 -9.37
CA ASP A 497 -22.29 19.46 -9.86
C ASP A 497 -21.55 20.67 -9.28
N ASN A 498 -20.39 20.97 -9.85
CA ASN A 498 -19.53 22.11 -9.49
C ASN A 498 -19.09 22.89 -10.75
N ARG A 499 -18.27 23.93 -10.61
CA ARG A 499 -17.85 24.80 -11.74
C ARG A 499 -16.76 24.19 -12.63
N ASP A 500 -16.13 23.08 -12.23
CA ASP A 500 -15.02 22.46 -12.98
C ASP A 500 -15.53 21.77 -14.25
N ILE A 501 -14.76 21.75 -15.32
CA ILE A 501 -15.11 21.00 -16.54
C ILE A 501 -14.81 19.51 -16.31
N LYS A 502 -15.80 18.65 -16.58
CA LYS A 502 -15.72 17.19 -16.41
C LYS A 502 -15.69 16.51 -17.76
N VAL A 503 -14.84 15.49 -17.87
CA VAL A 503 -14.81 14.58 -19.02
C VAL A 503 -15.59 13.33 -18.67
N VAL A 504 -16.69 13.07 -19.37
CA VAL A 504 -17.58 11.94 -19.11
C VAL A 504 -17.29 10.85 -20.14
N VAL A 505 -16.75 9.72 -19.67
CA VAL A 505 -16.21 8.66 -20.54
C VAL A 505 -17.15 7.46 -20.55
N LYS A 506 -17.69 7.09 -21.72
CA LYS A 506 -18.71 6.03 -21.84
C LYS A 506 -18.11 4.66 -22.16
N ASP A 507 -18.73 3.58 -21.67
CA ASP A 507 -18.37 2.20 -22.03
C ASP A 507 -18.80 1.77 -23.47
N SER A 508 -19.50 2.64 -24.19
CA SER A 508 -20.07 2.45 -25.52
C SER A 508 -20.24 3.81 -26.22
N GLN A 509 -20.81 3.81 -27.43
CA GLN A 509 -21.28 5.04 -28.07
C GLN A 509 -22.35 5.75 -27.22
N TRP A 510 -22.35 7.09 -27.23
CA TRP A 510 -23.34 7.94 -26.57
C TRP A 510 -24.64 8.03 -27.37
N THR A 511 -25.77 8.11 -26.66
CA THR A 511 -27.06 8.46 -27.25
C THR A 511 -27.57 9.81 -26.76
N GLN A 512 -28.42 10.47 -27.56
CA GLN A 512 -29.05 11.75 -27.18
C GLN A 512 -29.74 11.70 -25.80
N GLU A 513 -30.47 10.61 -25.52
CA GLU A 513 -31.18 10.46 -24.26
C GLU A 513 -30.23 10.29 -23.06
N GLU A 514 -29.07 9.67 -23.25
CA GLU A 514 -28.05 9.53 -22.19
C GLU A 514 -27.31 10.83 -21.93
N VAL A 515 -26.88 11.54 -22.99
CA VAL A 515 -26.26 12.86 -22.85
C VAL A 515 -27.21 13.83 -22.14
N LYS A 516 -28.48 13.86 -22.54
CA LYS A 516 -29.52 14.63 -21.87
C LYS A 516 -29.66 14.26 -20.39
N LYS A 517 -29.60 12.97 -20.03
CA LYS A 517 -29.64 12.54 -18.62
C LYS A 517 -28.44 13.05 -17.85
N VAL A 518 -27.23 13.04 -18.42
CA VAL A 518 -26.03 13.55 -17.74
C VAL A 518 -26.12 15.07 -17.54
N ILE A 519 -26.47 15.82 -18.59
CA ILE A 519 -26.64 17.28 -18.55
C ILE A 519 -27.73 17.69 -17.55
N THR A 520 -28.85 16.97 -17.49
CA THR A 520 -29.98 17.33 -16.60
C THR A 520 -29.95 16.65 -15.24
N ASN A 521 -28.92 15.82 -14.97
CA ASN A 521 -28.83 14.92 -13.83
C ASN A 521 -30.13 14.09 -13.65
N ASP A 522 -30.57 13.46 -14.73
CA ASP A 522 -31.78 12.62 -14.81
C ASP A 522 -33.03 13.36 -14.30
N GLY A 523 -33.13 14.65 -14.60
CA GLY A 523 -34.25 15.53 -14.21
C GLY A 523 -34.25 15.99 -12.75
N ARG A 524 -33.22 15.69 -11.95
CA ARG A 524 -33.10 16.17 -10.55
C ARG A 524 -32.68 17.64 -10.45
N GLY A 525 -32.18 18.20 -11.54
CA GLY A 525 -31.58 19.52 -11.59
C GLY A 525 -30.07 19.41 -11.46
N ARG A 526 -29.38 19.95 -12.46
CA ARG A 526 -27.94 20.24 -12.45
C ARG A 526 -27.81 21.74 -12.66
N GLU A 527 -27.02 22.40 -11.83
CA GLU A 527 -26.78 23.83 -11.93
C GLU A 527 -25.79 24.12 -13.06
N TRP A 528 -24.61 23.48 -13.02
CA TRP A 528 -23.50 23.73 -13.93
C TRP A 528 -23.58 22.80 -15.15
N ARG A 529 -24.58 23.04 -16.00
CA ARG A 529 -24.93 22.15 -17.13
C ARG A 529 -23.96 22.21 -18.30
N ASN A 530 -23.23 23.32 -18.44
CA ASN A 530 -22.26 23.56 -19.49
C ASN A 530 -20.82 23.32 -19.00
N THR A 531 -20.62 22.18 -18.32
CA THR A 531 -19.33 21.79 -17.74
C THR A 531 -18.97 20.34 -18.09
N LEU A 532 -19.51 19.81 -19.18
CA LEU A 532 -19.49 18.38 -19.49
C LEU A 532 -18.98 18.16 -20.92
N VAL A 533 -17.89 17.42 -21.05
CA VAL A 533 -17.32 16.98 -22.31
C VAL A 533 -17.53 15.48 -22.43
N PHE A 534 -18.03 14.99 -23.57
CA PHE A 534 -18.46 13.60 -23.71
C PHE A 534 -17.50 12.79 -24.58
N VAL A 535 -16.88 11.76 -23.99
CA VAL A 535 -15.91 10.88 -24.64
C VAL A 535 -16.48 9.47 -24.78
N GLN A 536 -16.16 8.80 -25.87
CA GLN A 536 -16.62 7.44 -26.19
C GLN A 536 -15.52 6.61 -26.89
N PRO A 537 -15.68 5.27 -26.97
CA PRO A 537 -14.80 4.41 -27.75
C PRO A 537 -14.79 4.79 -29.23
N SER A 538 -13.68 4.62 -29.95
CA SER A 538 -13.64 4.91 -31.39
C SER A 538 -14.45 3.91 -32.21
N GLY A 539 -15.26 4.42 -33.15
CA GLY A 539 -16.16 3.64 -34.00
C GLY A 539 -17.24 2.89 -33.21
N ASP A 540 -17.75 1.80 -33.78
CA ASP A 540 -18.88 1.04 -33.18
C ASP A 540 -18.46 0.07 -32.04
N LYS A 541 -17.35 0.33 -31.35
CA LYS A 541 -16.84 -0.56 -30.28
C LYS A 541 -17.56 -0.31 -28.95
N ALA A 542 -17.67 -1.36 -28.13
CA ALA A 542 -18.25 -1.28 -26.79
C ALA A 542 -17.57 -2.27 -25.83
N ILE A 543 -17.66 -1.97 -24.53
CA ILE A 543 -17.18 -2.81 -23.43
C ILE A 543 -18.36 -3.61 -22.89
N GLU A 544 -18.54 -4.81 -23.42
CA GLU A 544 -19.67 -5.69 -23.10
C GLU A 544 -19.25 -7.16 -22.92
N SER A 545 -20.14 -7.98 -22.35
CA SER A 545 -19.88 -9.41 -22.16
C SER A 545 -19.48 -10.12 -23.45
N GLY A 546 -18.47 -10.98 -23.37
CA GLY A 546 -17.91 -11.70 -24.52
C GLY A 546 -16.81 -10.95 -25.27
N THR A 547 -16.47 -9.74 -24.83
CA THR A 547 -15.27 -9.02 -25.28
C THR A 547 -14.07 -9.34 -24.39
N ARG A 548 -12.86 -9.25 -24.97
CA ARG A 548 -11.60 -9.47 -24.25
C ARG A 548 -11.42 -8.58 -23.03
N TYR A 549 -12.00 -7.38 -23.02
CA TYR A 549 -11.93 -6.43 -21.91
C TYR A 549 -12.56 -7.00 -20.64
N ILE A 550 -13.75 -7.59 -20.76
CA ILE A 550 -14.46 -8.21 -19.63
C ILE A 550 -13.72 -9.44 -19.15
N ASP A 551 -13.20 -10.27 -20.06
CA ASP A 551 -12.48 -11.50 -19.67
C ASP A 551 -11.18 -11.17 -18.93
N LYS A 552 -10.43 -10.16 -19.37
CA LYS A 552 -9.24 -9.65 -18.66
C LYS A 552 -9.60 -9.06 -17.29
N ALA A 553 -10.64 -8.24 -17.22
CA ALA A 553 -11.11 -7.67 -15.95
C ALA A 553 -11.57 -8.75 -14.95
N ARG A 554 -12.26 -9.80 -15.42
CA ARG A 554 -12.59 -10.97 -14.59
C ARG A 554 -11.35 -11.70 -14.11
N TYR A 555 -10.34 -11.86 -14.96
CA TYR A 555 -9.09 -12.48 -14.57
C TYR A 555 -8.35 -11.68 -13.50
N ILE A 556 -8.26 -10.35 -13.64
CA ILE A 556 -7.64 -9.44 -12.67
C ILE A 556 -8.37 -9.49 -11.32
N GLU A 557 -9.70 -9.38 -11.31
CA GLU A 557 -10.51 -9.46 -10.10
C GLU A 557 -10.45 -10.87 -9.47
N GLY A 558 -10.49 -11.92 -10.28
CA GLY A 558 -10.27 -13.29 -9.83
C GLY A 558 -8.91 -13.47 -9.15
N ALA A 559 -7.84 -12.90 -9.73
CA ALA A 559 -6.51 -12.94 -9.12
C ALA A 559 -6.47 -12.19 -7.79
N ARG A 560 -7.15 -11.04 -7.68
CA ARG A 560 -7.27 -10.29 -6.42
C ARG A 560 -8.01 -11.09 -5.35
N GLN A 561 -9.10 -11.76 -5.71
CA GLN A 561 -9.85 -12.63 -4.79
C GLN A 561 -9.02 -13.81 -4.30
N VAL A 562 -8.22 -14.43 -5.17
CA VAL A 562 -7.30 -15.50 -4.76
C VAL A 562 -6.21 -14.96 -3.83
N LEU A 563 -5.58 -13.82 -4.16
CA LEU A 563 -4.54 -13.20 -3.32
C LEU A 563 -5.03 -12.78 -1.91
N ALA A 564 -6.34 -12.62 -1.72
CA ALA A 564 -6.93 -12.34 -0.43
C ALA A 564 -6.85 -13.53 0.55
N ASP A 565 -6.63 -14.75 0.07
CA ASP A 565 -6.42 -15.93 0.91
C ASP A 565 -5.00 -15.96 1.48
N GLU A 566 -4.85 -15.60 2.76
CA GLU A 566 -3.57 -15.58 3.48
C GLU A 566 -2.95 -16.99 3.68
N SER A 567 -3.67 -18.07 3.39
CA SER A 567 -3.14 -19.44 3.52
C SER A 567 -2.33 -19.92 2.31
N LEU A 568 -2.34 -19.16 1.22
CA LEU A 568 -1.58 -19.47 0.00
C LEU A 568 -0.06 -19.39 0.22
N ASP A 569 0.65 -20.31 -0.42
CA ASP A 569 2.11 -20.32 -0.47
C ASP A 569 2.69 -19.03 -1.08
N ASP A 570 3.78 -18.50 -0.51
CA ASP A 570 4.39 -17.23 -0.93
C ASP A 570 4.88 -17.23 -2.39
N GLU A 571 5.35 -18.38 -2.89
CA GLU A 571 5.79 -18.51 -4.29
C GLU A 571 4.59 -18.44 -5.23
N ILE A 572 3.47 -19.09 -4.86
CA ILE A 572 2.20 -19.01 -5.60
C ILE A 572 1.67 -17.58 -5.59
N ARG A 573 1.65 -16.91 -4.42
CA ARG A 573 1.22 -15.51 -4.31
C ARG A 573 2.03 -14.60 -5.21
N THR A 574 3.36 -14.77 -5.23
CA THR A 574 4.26 -14.01 -6.10
C THR A 574 3.96 -14.25 -7.58
N SER A 575 3.72 -15.51 -7.97
CA SER A 575 3.36 -15.84 -9.36
C SER A 575 2.00 -15.25 -9.76
N ILE A 576 1.00 -15.31 -8.89
CA ILE A 576 -0.33 -14.73 -9.14
C ILE A 576 -0.22 -13.20 -9.28
N GLN A 577 0.56 -12.55 -8.42
CA GLN A 577 0.80 -11.11 -8.52
C GLN A 577 1.42 -10.74 -9.87
N GLY A 578 2.45 -11.47 -10.32
CA GLY A 578 3.07 -11.22 -11.62
C GLY A 578 2.10 -11.41 -12.81
N MET A 579 1.25 -12.44 -12.76
CA MET A 579 0.21 -12.67 -13.77
C MET A 579 -0.84 -11.56 -13.77
N LYS A 580 -1.28 -11.13 -12.58
CA LYS A 580 -2.22 -10.02 -12.43
C LYS A 580 -1.64 -8.73 -13.01
N ASP A 581 -0.42 -8.37 -12.63
CA ASP A 581 0.24 -7.14 -13.09
C ASP A 581 0.43 -7.12 -14.62
N GLN A 582 0.73 -8.27 -15.22
CA GLN A 582 0.77 -8.39 -16.68
C GLN A 582 -0.60 -8.10 -17.32
N GLU A 583 -1.66 -8.73 -16.82
CA GLU A 583 -3.02 -8.53 -17.35
C GLU A 583 -3.54 -7.11 -17.13
N GLU A 584 -3.19 -6.46 -16.02
CA GLU A 584 -3.50 -5.04 -15.76
C GLU A 584 -2.83 -4.11 -16.78
N ASN A 585 -1.57 -4.37 -17.13
CA ASN A 585 -0.87 -3.60 -18.16
C ASN A 585 -1.47 -3.81 -19.55
N GLU A 586 -1.74 -5.07 -19.92
CA GLU A 586 -2.37 -5.36 -21.21
C GLU A 586 -3.77 -4.74 -21.31
N LEU A 587 -4.60 -4.82 -20.27
CA LEU A 587 -5.91 -4.18 -20.25
C LEU A 587 -5.80 -2.66 -20.39
N ARG A 588 -4.83 -2.03 -19.71
CA ARG A 588 -4.59 -0.58 -19.83
C ARG A 588 -4.24 -0.18 -21.27
N GLU A 589 -3.30 -0.88 -21.91
CA GLU A 589 -2.92 -0.62 -23.30
C GLU A 589 -4.11 -0.81 -24.26
N GLU A 590 -4.91 -1.85 -24.05
CA GLU A 590 -6.08 -2.12 -24.88
C GLU A 590 -7.19 -1.07 -24.71
N LEU A 591 -7.37 -0.51 -23.52
CA LEU A 591 -8.32 0.57 -23.25
C LEU A 591 -7.83 1.90 -23.84
N GLN A 592 -6.53 2.20 -23.76
CA GLN A 592 -5.94 3.38 -24.41
C GLN A 592 -6.13 3.35 -25.93
N LEU A 593 -6.05 2.17 -26.55
CA LEU A 593 -6.34 1.98 -27.98
C LEU A 593 -7.84 1.92 -28.32
N LEU A 594 -8.70 1.73 -27.31
CA LEU A 594 -10.15 1.65 -27.49
C LEU A 594 -10.76 3.04 -27.57
N TYR A 595 -10.33 3.94 -26.69
CA TYR A 595 -10.82 5.31 -26.64
C TYR A 595 -10.09 6.21 -27.62
N GLY A 596 -10.84 7.12 -28.23
CA GLY A 596 -10.29 8.05 -29.20
C GLY A 596 -11.31 9.02 -29.78
N GLU A 597 -12.58 9.06 -29.32
CA GLU A 597 -13.57 9.98 -29.86
C GLU A 597 -14.18 10.88 -28.78
N VAL A 598 -14.33 12.17 -29.09
CA VAL A 598 -15.11 13.16 -28.34
C VAL A 598 -16.31 13.63 -29.15
N LEU A 599 -17.45 13.87 -28.51
CA LEU A 599 -18.60 14.49 -29.15
C LEU A 599 -18.43 16.02 -29.18
N ASP A 600 -18.25 16.58 -30.37
CA ASP A 600 -18.12 18.01 -30.60
C ASP A 600 -19.45 18.61 -31.13
N GLY A 601 -19.94 19.67 -30.48
CA GLY A 601 -21.15 20.37 -30.87
C GLY A 601 -21.59 21.46 -29.87
N ASP A 602 -22.19 22.54 -30.40
CA ASP A 602 -22.52 23.76 -29.65
C ASP A 602 -23.71 23.60 -28.66
N ASP A 603 -24.68 22.72 -28.94
CA ASP A 603 -25.83 22.44 -28.07
C ASP A 603 -26.13 20.93 -28.06
N LEU A 604 -25.34 20.16 -27.32
CA LEU A 604 -25.52 18.71 -27.19
C LEU A 604 -26.86 18.33 -26.52
N LEU A 605 -27.53 19.26 -25.84
CA LEU A 605 -28.80 19.02 -25.17
C LEU A 605 -29.98 19.01 -26.15
N ASN A 606 -30.02 19.95 -27.09
CA ASN A 606 -31.15 20.13 -28.00
C ASN A 606 -30.82 19.79 -29.47
N GLU A 607 -29.55 19.84 -29.87
CA GLU A 607 -29.09 19.68 -31.25
C GLU A 607 -28.08 18.52 -31.41
N PHE A 608 -28.25 17.45 -30.63
CA PHE A 608 -27.38 16.26 -30.68
C PHE A 608 -27.18 15.66 -32.09
N ASP A 609 -28.18 15.74 -32.96
CA ASP A 609 -28.08 15.26 -34.35
C ASP A 609 -27.08 16.05 -35.23
N LEU A 610 -26.66 17.24 -34.77
CA LEU A 610 -25.64 18.06 -35.41
C LEU A 610 -24.24 17.83 -34.83
N ALA A 611 -24.14 17.15 -33.68
CA ALA A 611 -22.87 16.82 -33.07
C ALA A 611 -22.11 15.79 -33.92
N ALA A 612 -20.80 15.98 -34.05
CA ALA A 612 -19.93 15.06 -34.78
C ALA A 612 -18.93 14.41 -33.82
N PRO A 613 -18.72 13.08 -33.88
CA PRO A 613 -17.59 12.48 -33.21
C PRO A 613 -16.29 12.96 -33.88
N MET A 614 -15.38 13.48 -33.08
CA MET A 614 -14.05 13.91 -33.51
C MET A 614 -13.00 13.05 -32.83
N GLU A 615 -11.96 12.65 -33.58
CA GLU A 615 -10.85 11.90 -33.01
C GLU A 615 -10.08 12.77 -32.01
N LEU A 616 -9.73 12.20 -30.85
CA LEU A 616 -9.07 12.88 -29.74
C LEU A 616 -7.67 13.37 -30.14
N ASP A 617 -6.98 12.67 -31.03
CA ASP A 617 -5.66 13.06 -31.57
C ASP A 617 -5.73 14.32 -32.46
N VAL A 618 -6.92 14.65 -32.97
CA VAL A 618 -7.21 15.88 -33.72
C VAL A 618 -7.75 16.96 -32.79
N TYR A 619 -8.55 16.58 -31.79
CA TYR A 619 -9.19 17.50 -30.86
C TYR A 619 -8.19 18.07 -29.83
N VAL A 620 -7.35 17.22 -29.26
CA VAL A 620 -6.37 17.57 -28.23
C VAL A 620 -5.01 17.80 -28.87
N MET A 621 -4.46 19.01 -28.69
CA MET A 621 -3.18 19.40 -29.31
C MET A 621 -1.95 18.92 -28.51
N ASP A 622 -2.13 18.54 -27.24
CA ASP A 622 -1.08 18.08 -26.34
C ASP A 622 -0.73 16.59 -26.53
N GLU A 623 0.50 16.18 -26.17
CA GLU A 623 0.99 14.80 -26.38
C GLU A 623 0.20 13.73 -25.60
N ALA A 624 -0.48 14.09 -24.52
CA ALA A 624 -1.31 13.19 -23.71
C ALA A 624 -2.79 13.39 -24.04
N GLU A 625 -3.22 12.88 -25.20
CA GLU A 625 -4.56 13.07 -25.78
C GLU A 625 -5.72 12.53 -24.92
N LEU A 626 -5.46 11.49 -24.11
CA LEU A 626 -6.46 10.91 -23.22
C LEU A 626 -6.53 11.61 -21.86
N ASP A 627 -5.63 12.54 -21.54
CA ASP A 627 -5.69 13.25 -20.27
C ASP A 627 -6.93 14.16 -20.22
N GLY A 628 -7.76 13.95 -19.20
CA GLY A 628 -9.03 14.65 -19.04
C GLY A 628 -8.87 16.16 -18.84
N SER A 629 -7.73 16.64 -18.34
CA SER A 629 -7.44 18.08 -18.24
C SER A 629 -7.18 18.65 -19.63
N ASN A 630 -6.36 17.98 -20.44
CA ASN A 630 -6.07 18.42 -21.82
C ASN A 630 -7.34 18.39 -22.69
N ILE A 631 -8.21 17.39 -22.51
CA ILE A 631 -9.51 17.31 -23.19
C ILE A 631 -10.42 18.47 -22.76
N ALA A 632 -10.48 18.77 -21.46
CA ALA A 632 -11.27 19.88 -20.93
C ALA A 632 -10.75 21.24 -21.44
N ASP A 633 -9.44 21.44 -21.46
CA ASP A 633 -8.80 22.65 -21.97
C ASP A 633 -9.05 22.83 -23.47
N SER A 634 -9.06 21.73 -24.24
CA SER A 634 -9.35 21.74 -25.68
C SER A 634 -10.81 22.04 -25.99
N ALA A 635 -11.72 21.80 -25.03
CA ALA A 635 -13.13 22.16 -25.13
C ALA A 635 -13.42 23.64 -24.85
N ALA A 636 -12.44 24.39 -24.36
CA ALA A 636 -12.57 25.81 -24.11
C ALA A 636 -12.78 26.58 -25.41
N ALA A 637 -13.82 27.42 -25.46
CA ALA A 637 -14.04 28.29 -26.58
C ALA A 637 -13.00 29.43 -26.64
N ASP A 638 -12.74 29.89 -27.87
CA ASP A 638 -11.86 31.03 -28.11
C ASP A 638 -12.47 32.33 -27.52
N PRO A 639 -11.65 33.28 -27.03
CA PRO A 639 -12.14 34.55 -26.49
C PRO A 639 -13.10 35.32 -27.40
N PHE A 640 -12.95 35.26 -28.73
CA PHE A 640 -13.86 35.94 -29.66
C PHE A 640 -15.26 35.33 -29.66
N ASP A 641 -15.37 34.01 -29.48
CA ASP A 641 -16.66 33.33 -29.39
C ASP A 641 -17.37 33.76 -28.11
N LEU A 642 -16.67 33.75 -26.97
CA LEU A 642 -17.19 34.24 -25.69
C LEU A 642 -17.71 35.70 -25.81
N GLN A 643 -16.90 36.60 -26.39
CA GLN A 643 -17.25 38.02 -26.57
C GLN A 643 -18.58 38.23 -27.29
N SER A 644 -18.88 37.38 -28.28
CA SER A 644 -20.10 37.50 -29.09
C SER A 644 -21.39 37.30 -28.28
N HIS A 645 -21.31 36.57 -27.16
CA HIS A 645 -22.45 36.26 -26.29
C HIS A 645 -22.57 37.19 -25.07
N VAL A 646 -21.47 37.81 -24.61
CA VAL A 646 -21.43 38.63 -23.38
C VAL A 646 -22.56 39.65 -23.34
N TRP A 647 -22.74 40.47 -24.39
CA TRP A 647 -23.72 41.56 -24.33
C TRP A 647 -25.15 41.06 -24.12
N ALA A 648 -25.51 39.93 -24.75
CA ALA A 648 -26.84 39.34 -24.57
C ALA A 648 -27.04 38.84 -23.14
N ILE A 649 -26.01 38.21 -22.55
CA ILE A 649 -26.00 37.73 -21.17
C ILE A 649 -26.15 38.91 -20.19
N VAL A 650 -25.27 39.91 -20.32
CA VAL A 650 -25.25 41.08 -19.44
C VAL A 650 -26.58 41.83 -19.51
N GLN A 651 -27.12 42.03 -20.72
CA GLN A 651 -28.40 42.69 -20.89
C GLN A 651 -29.55 41.91 -20.22
N ASP A 652 -29.64 40.60 -20.45
CA ASP A 652 -30.69 39.78 -19.82
C ASP A 652 -30.58 39.73 -18.29
N LEU A 653 -29.35 39.64 -17.74
CA LEU A 653 -29.14 39.61 -16.31
C LEU A 653 -29.43 40.97 -15.65
N LEU A 654 -28.98 42.08 -16.25
CA LEU A 654 -29.27 43.44 -15.77
C LEU A 654 -30.77 43.73 -15.83
N ASP A 655 -31.46 43.40 -16.93
CA ASP A 655 -32.92 43.59 -17.06
C ASP A 655 -33.71 42.86 -15.97
N ARG A 656 -33.16 41.76 -15.43
CA ARG A 656 -33.79 40.95 -14.37
C ARG A 656 -33.41 41.38 -12.96
N ARG A 657 -32.17 41.83 -12.73
CA ARG A 657 -31.59 42.02 -11.40
C ARG A 657 -31.23 43.46 -11.06
N GLY A 658 -31.13 44.35 -12.04
CA GLY A 658 -30.68 45.75 -11.89
C GLY A 658 -29.16 45.88 -11.81
N GLU A 659 -28.52 45.10 -10.94
CA GLU A 659 -27.05 45.01 -10.82
C GLU A 659 -26.59 43.55 -10.91
N ILE A 660 -25.42 43.32 -11.50
CA ILE A 660 -24.82 41.98 -11.70
C ILE A 660 -23.31 42.05 -11.48
N SER A 661 -22.66 40.93 -11.13
CA SER A 661 -21.19 40.87 -11.14
C SER A 661 -20.66 40.33 -12.47
N VAL A 662 -19.34 40.45 -12.70
CA VAL A 662 -18.71 39.72 -13.80
C VAL A 662 -18.71 38.21 -13.54
N ASP A 663 -18.64 37.75 -12.28
CA ASP A 663 -18.82 36.33 -11.92
C ASP A 663 -20.21 35.83 -12.35
N ASP A 664 -21.28 36.63 -12.25
CA ASP A 664 -22.62 36.24 -12.74
C ASP A 664 -22.62 35.94 -14.25
N VAL A 665 -21.82 36.68 -15.04
CA VAL A 665 -21.65 36.43 -16.48
C VAL A 665 -20.93 35.10 -16.71
N TYR A 666 -19.86 34.84 -15.95
CA TYR A 666 -19.13 33.57 -15.98
C TYR A 666 -20.03 32.40 -15.57
N GLU A 667 -20.79 32.54 -14.48
CA GLU A 667 -21.76 31.54 -14.04
C GLU A 667 -22.80 31.24 -15.13
N GLN A 668 -23.25 32.26 -15.87
CA GLN A 668 -24.21 32.06 -16.94
C GLN A 668 -23.64 31.20 -18.07
N PHE A 669 -22.37 31.40 -18.46
CA PHE A 669 -21.69 30.53 -19.42
C PHE A 669 -21.65 29.08 -18.94
N LEU A 670 -21.38 28.83 -17.65
CA LEU A 670 -21.33 27.48 -17.07
C LEU A 670 -22.73 26.83 -16.88
N ARG A 671 -23.79 27.63 -16.76
CA ARG A 671 -25.16 27.16 -16.50
C ARG A 671 -25.95 26.83 -17.76
N ASP A 672 -25.66 27.50 -18.87
CA ASP A 672 -26.43 27.38 -20.10
C ASP A 672 -25.70 26.50 -21.13
N PRO A 673 -26.16 25.27 -21.39
CA PRO A 673 -25.51 24.35 -22.33
C PRO A 673 -25.64 24.77 -23.81
N GLN A 674 -26.31 25.90 -24.09
CA GLN A 674 -26.34 26.51 -25.43
C GLN A 674 -25.24 27.54 -25.66
N LEU A 675 -24.46 27.84 -24.62
CA LEU A 675 -23.33 28.76 -24.70
C LEU A 675 -22.04 27.97 -24.86
N PRO A 676 -21.00 28.58 -25.48
CA PRO A 676 -19.67 27.99 -25.51
C PRO A 676 -19.13 27.72 -24.09
N ILE A 677 -18.39 26.62 -23.91
CA ILE A 677 -17.73 26.29 -22.65
C ILE A 677 -16.58 27.29 -22.43
N PRO A 678 -16.57 28.06 -21.31
CA PRO A 678 -15.49 29.00 -21.04
C PRO A 678 -14.24 28.26 -20.54
N GLY A 679 -13.06 28.62 -21.05
CA GLY A 679 -11.79 28.04 -20.58
C GLY A 679 -11.45 28.43 -19.15
N SER A 680 -11.64 29.70 -18.81
CA SER A 680 -11.46 30.18 -17.44
C SER A 680 -12.35 31.39 -17.13
N ALA A 681 -12.52 31.66 -15.84
CA ALA A 681 -13.19 32.88 -15.38
C ALA A 681 -12.48 34.15 -15.89
N ASN A 682 -11.15 34.11 -16.05
CA ASN A 682 -10.39 35.24 -16.59
C ASN A 682 -10.65 35.46 -18.08
N ASP A 683 -10.88 34.40 -18.86
CA ASP A 683 -11.22 34.54 -20.28
C ASP A 683 -12.58 35.22 -20.44
N VAL A 684 -13.56 34.86 -19.59
CA VAL A 684 -14.85 35.54 -19.56
C VAL A 684 -14.73 36.98 -19.06
N LEU A 685 -13.89 37.26 -18.05
CA LEU A 685 -13.62 38.62 -17.60
C LEU A 685 -13.04 39.48 -18.73
N ASN A 686 -12.02 38.99 -19.44
CA ASN A 686 -11.42 39.70 -20.56
C ASN A 686 -12.42 39.91 -21.70
N ALA A 687 -13.18 38.87 -22.06
CA ALA A 687 -14.26 38.96 -23.04
C ALA A 687 -15.33 39.98 -22.60
N THR A 688 -15.62 40.06 -21.30
CA THR A 688 -16.60 40.99 -20.75
C THR A 688 -16.13 42.44 -20.87
N VAL A 689 -14.90 42.73 -20.47
CA VAL A 689 -14.30 44.07 -20.59
C VAL A 689 -14.27 44.53 -22.05
N GLU A 690 -13.91 43.65 -22.99
CA GLU A 690 -13.87 43.99 -24.41
C GLU A 690 -15.26 44.18 -25.02
N ALA A 691 -16.20 43.26 -24.75
CA ALA A 691 -17.54 43.29 -25.35
C ALA A 691 -18.44 44.41 -24.80
N LEU A 692 -18.19 44.87 -23.58
CA LEU A 692 -18.94 45.97 -22.95
C LEU A 692 -18.36 47.36 -23.26
N ASN A 693 -17.22 47.45 -23.95
CA ASN A 693 -16.65 48.73 -24.33
C ASN A 693 -17.63 49.56 -25.19
N GLY A 694 -17.97 50.76 -24.73
CA GLY A 694 -18.92 51.67 -25.39
C GLY A 694 -20.40 51.28 -25.22
N LYS A 695 -20.72 50.31 -24.37
CA LYS A 695 -22.09 50.01 -23.94
C LYS A 695 -22.52 50.95 -22.79
N PRO A 696 -23.82 51.16 -22.57
CA PRO A 696 -24.31 52.05 -21.50
C PRO A 696 -24.25 51.38 -20.12
N VAL A 697 -23.09 50.86 -19.73
CA VAL A 697 -22.86 50.12 -18.49
C VAL A 697 -21.72 50.77 -17.72
N LEU A 698 -21.88 50.91 -16.40
CA LEU A 698 -20.82 51.35 -15.49
C LEU A 698 -20.31 50.16 -14.68
N ALA A 699 -19.03 50.16 -14.36
CA ALA A 699 -18.44 49.27 -13.37
C ALA A 699 -18.39 49.96 -12.01
N ARG A 700 -18.70 49.24 -10.92
CA ARG A 700 -18.57 49.69 -9.54
C ARG A 700 -17.65 48.75 -8.77
N ASP A 701 -16.68 49.33 -8.08
CA ASP A 701 -15.82 48.64 -7.12
C ASP A 701 -15.67 49.45 -5.83
N THR A 702 -14.67 49.14 -5.00
CA THR A 702 -14.40 49.88 -3.75
C THR A 702 -14.05 51.36 -3.94
N GLY A 703 -13.64 51.76 -5.16
CA GLY A 703 -13.35 53.15 -5.52
C GLY A 703 -14.57 53.89 -6.08
N GLY A 704 -15.75 53.26 -6.13
CA GLY A 704 -16.98 53.81 -6.67
C GLY A 704 -17.21 53.45 -8.15
N PHE A 705 -18.03 54.24 -8.83
CA PHE A 705 -18.39 54.00 -10.23
C PHE A 705 -17.32 54.49 -11.22
N ARG A 706 -17.16 53.73 -12.32
CA ARG A 706 -16.30 54.05 -13.47
C ARG A 706 -16.96 53.65 -14.78
N ASP A 707 -16.71 54.46 -15.81
CA ASP A 707 -17.16 54.22 -17.20
C ASP A 707 -16.16 53.36 -18.00
N ASP A 708 -14.91 53.27 -17.52
CA ASP A 708 -13.89 52.38 -18.08
C ASP A 708 -13.87 51.06 -17.31
N LEU A 709 -14.13 49.95 -17.99
CA LEU A 709 -14.12 48.62 -17.37
C LEU A 709 -12.71 48.03 -17.27
N SER A 710 -11.67 48.71 -17.74
CA SER A 710 -10.29 48.25 -17.57
C SER A 710 -9.93 48.12 -16.08
N GLY A 711 -9.20 47.06 -15.73
CA GLY A 711 -8.86 46.74 -14.33
C GLY A 711 -10.00 46.12 -13.51
N SER A 712 -11.11 45.73 -14.15
CA SER A 712 -12.17 44.96 -13.48
C SER A 712 -11.69 43.58 -13.04
N SER A 713 -12.26 43.11 -11.93
CA SER A 713 -12.18 41.74 -11.41
C SER A 713 -13.54 41.04 -11.53
N LEU A 714 -13.60 39.74 -11.19
CA LEU A 714 -14.84 38.97 -11.18
C LEU A 714 -15.91 39.57 -10.25
N ASP A 715 -15.51 40.21 -9.15
CA ASP A 715 -16.41 40.85 -8.18
C ASP A 715 -16.90 42.23 -8.64
N THR A 716 -16.43 42.74 -9.79
CA THR A 716 -16.85 44.05 -10.30
C THR A 716 -18.34 44.04 -10.59
N VAL A 717 -19.07 44.98 -10.00
CA VAL A 717 -20.51 45.12 -10.21
C VAL A 717 -20.75 45.96 -11.45
N LEU A 718 -21.64 45.50 -12.32
CA LEU A 718 -22.09 46.16 -13.52
C LEU A 718 -23.51 46.68 -13.31
N VAL A 719 -23.77 47.91 -13.73
CA VAL A 719 -25.11 48.55 -13.69
C VAL A 719 -25.36 49.34 -14.96
N TYR A 720 -26.62 49.62 -15.30
CA TYR A 720 -26.92 50.56 -16.36
C TYR A 720 -26.51 51.98 -15.97
N LYS A 721 -25.87 52.68 -16.91
CA LYS A 721 -25.46 54.08 -16.72
C LYS A 721 -26.64 55.01 -16.45
N ASP A 722 -27.82 54.69 -16.98
CA ASP A 722 -29.04 55.49 -16.82
C ASP A 722 -29.70 55.31 -15.43
N ASP A 723 -29.31 54.30 -14.67
CA ASP A 723 -29.86 54.00 -13.33
C ASP A 723 -29.06 54.68 -12.20
N VAL A 724 -27.97 55.37 -12.52
CA VAL A 724 -27.07 56.03 -11.55
C VAL A 724 -27.10 57.54 -11.74
N GLU A 725 -27.27 58.30 -10.65
CA GLU A 725 -27.27 59.76 -10.67
C GLU A 725 -25.85 60.33 -10.68
N LEU A 726 -25.54 61.24 -11.60
CA LEU A 726 -24.24 61.92 -11.64
C LEU A 726 -24.26 63.19 -10.77
N TRP A 727 -23.45 63.23 -9.71
CA TRP A 727 -23.37 64.35 -8.76
C TRP A 727 -22.09 65.16 -8.91
N GLY A 728 -22.23 66.49 -8.88
CA GLY A 728 -21.11 67.42 -8.79
C GLY A 728 -21.01 68.11 -7.42
N VAL A 729 -20.19 69.15 -7.33
CA VAL A 729 -19.98 69.92 -6.08
C VAL A 729 -21.28 70.53 -5.54
N ASP A 730 -22.18 70.96 -6.44
CA ASP A 730 -23.43 71.63 -6.06
C ASP A 730 -24.45 70.64 -5.43
N ASP A 731 -24.41 69.37 -5.84
CA ASP A 731 -25.27 68.31 -5.34
C ASP A 731 -24.80 67.82 -3.98
N VAL A 732 -23.48 67.61 -3.81
CA VAL A 732 -22.85 67.27 -2.53
C VAL A 732 -23.07 68.39 -1.49
N GLU A 733 -22.97 69.66 -1.90
CA GLU A 733 -23.27 70.80 -1.03
C GLU A 733 -24.74 70.80 -0.57
N GLN A 734 -25.68 70.52 -1.48
CA GLN A 734 -27.10 70.40 -1.14
C GLN A 734 -27.39 69.26 -0.16
N GLU A 735 -26.72 68.11 -0.34
CA GLU A 735 -26.85 66.97 0.55
C GLU A 735 -26.35 67.29 1.97
N LEU A 736 -25.18 67.93 2.09
CA LEU A 736 -24.68 68.41 3.39
C LEU A 736 -25.68 69.36 4.05
N ARG A 737 -26.23 70.33 3.31
CA ARG A 737 -27.26 71.25 3.83
C ARG A 737 -28.53 70.52 4.25
N ARG A 738 -28.95 69.50 3.50
CA ARG A 738 -30.13 68.69 3.81
C ARG A 738 -29.93 67.96 5.15
N ARG A 739 -28.75 67.38 5.37
CA ARG A 739 -28.39 66.71 6.64
C ARG A 739 -28.44 67.69 7.81
N PHE A 740 -27.81 68.86 7.70
CA PHE A 740 -27.92 69.88 8.75
C PHE A 740 -29.37 70.35 8.98
N GLY A 741 -30.14 70.57 7.90
CA GLY A 741 -31.55 70.93 7.98
C GLY A 741 -32.47 69.86 8.59
N SER A 742 -32.01 68.61 8.67
CA SER A 742 -32.74 67.48 9.26
C SER A 742 -32.47 67.26 10.75
N GLY A 743 -31.61 68.08 11.36
CA GLY A 743 -31.29 68.06 12.79
C GLY A 743 -29.88 67.57 13.12
N THR A 744 -29.08 67.19 12.13
CA THR A 744 -27.65 66.92 12.33
C THR A 744 -26.91 68.23 12.61
N THR A 745 -26.04 68.25 13.62
CA THR A 745 -25.27 69.43 14.04
C THR A 745 -23.79 69.29 13.70
N VAL A 746 -23.31 68.06 13.51
CA VAL A 746 -21.93 67.70 13.19
C VAL A 746 -21.90 66.60 12.13
N ILE A 747 -21.02 66.73 11.14
CA ILE A 747 -20.74 65.71 10.11
C ILE A 747 -19.24 65.43 10.10
N ASP A 748 -18.87 64.17 10.26
CA ASP A 748 -17.49 63.71 10.01
C ASP A 748 -17.23 63.69 8.50
N VAL A 749 -16.15 64.35 8.08
CA VAL A 749 -15.87 64.55 6.66
C VAL A 749 -15.44 63.24 5.98
N GLY A 750 -14.65 62.42 6.66
CA GLY A 750 -14.17 61.15 6.12
C GLY A 750 -15.29 60.12 6.02
N ASP A 751 -16.14 60.02 7.04
CA ASP A 751 -17.30 59.12 7.01
C ASP A 751 -18.28 59.51 5.89
N PHE A 752 -18.52 60.80 5.69
CA PHE A 752 -19.39 61.30 4.61
C PHE A 752 -18.79 61.07 3.21
N GLU A 753 -17.47 61.25 3.06
CA GLU A 753 -16.75 60.95 1.82
C GLU A 753 -16.86 59.46 1.45
N LEU A 754 -16.68 58.57 2.43
CA LEU A 754 -16.81 57.13 2.24
C LEU A 754 -18.26 56.72 1.91
N GLU A 755 -19.23 57.27 2.63
CA GLU A 755 -20.66 57.01 2.39
C GLU A 755 -21.07 57.35 0.95
N LEU A 756 -20.54 58.44 0.38
CA LEU A 756 -20.81 58.81 -1.01
C LEU A 756 -20.13 57.90 -2.05
N ILE A 757 -18.97 57.32 -1.73
CA ILE A 757 -18.26 56.39 -2.62
C ILE A 757 -18.95 55.02 -2.62
N GLU A 758 -19.45 54.60 -1.46
CA GLU A 758 -20.18 53.34 -1.29
C GLU A 758 -21.65 53.43 -1.75
N ASP A 759 -22.16 54.64 -2.01
CA ASP A 759 -23.53 54.84 -2.47
C ASP A 759 -23.73 54.19 -3.85
N GLY A 760 -24.59 53.19 -3.89
CA GLY A 760 -24.89 52.43 -5.10
C GLY A 760 -25.78 53.14 -6.10
N GLU A 761 -26.26 54.35 -5.80
CA GLU A 761 -27.15 55.12 -6.66
C GLU A 761 -26.49 56.40 -7.20
N VAL A 762 -25.31 56.77 -6.69
CA VAL A 762 -24.65 58.06 -6.98
C VAL A 762 -23.26 57.86 -7.56
N TRP A 763 -22.97 58.51 -8.67
CA TRP A 763 -21.65 58.61 -9.27
C TRP A 763 -21.12 60.04 -9.20
N ILE A 764 -19.93 60.25 -8.63
CA ILE A 764 -19.32 61.58 -8.53
C ILE A 764 -18.61 61.97 -9.84
N ASP A 765 -18.93 63.16 -10.36
CA ASP A 765 -18.29 63.75 -11.55
C ASP A 765 -16.88 64.29 -11.21
N GLY A 766 -15.90 63.38 -11.19
CA GLY A 766 -14.48 63.68 -10.95
C GLY A 766 -13.92 62.93 -9.74
N ASP A 767 -12.89 63.50 -9.12
CA ASP A 767 -12.29 62.95 -7.91
C ASP A 767 -13.20 63.24 -6.70
N SER A 768 -13.68 62.17 -6.04
CA SER A 768 -14.68 62.23 -4.97
C SER A 768 -14.21 63.10 -3.81
N HIS A 769 -12.96 62.92 -3.40
CA HIS A 769 -12.31 63.73 -2.36
C HIS A 769 -12.35 65.22 -2.72
N ASP A 770 -11.91 65.58 -3.92
CA ASP A 770 -11.89 66.95 -4.40
C ASP A 770 -13.29 67.60 -4.43
N VAL A 771 -14.31 66.83 -4.82
CA VAL A 771 -15.70 67.30 -4.88
C VAL A 771 -16.25 67.56 -3.47
N VAL A 772 -16.06 66.61 -2.55
CA VAL A 772 -16.48 66.73 -1.14
C VAL A 772 -15.77 67.88 -0.44
N MET A 773 -14.44 67.99 -0.58
CA MET A 773 -13.65 69.07 0.01
C MET A 773 -14.05 70.44 -0.52
N ARG A 774 -14.38 70.56 -1.82
CA ARG A 774 -14.87 71.83 -2.38
C ARG A 774 -16.25 72.19 -1.87
N ALA A 775 -17.16 71.23 -1.69
CA ALA A 775 -18.50 71.46 -1.14
C ALA A 775 -18.41 71.94 0.32
N ILE A 776 -17.65 71.25 1.17
CA ILE A 776 -17.41 71.63 2.56
C ILE A 776 -16.71 73.00 2.64
N GLY A 777 -15.71 73.23 1.78
CA GLY A 777 -14.98 74.50 1.73
C GLY A 777 -15.84 75.68 1.27
N ARG A 778 -16.98 75.44 0.60
CA ARG A 778 -17.98 76.49 0.32
C ARG A 778 -18.84 76.76 1.55
N LEU A 779 -19.28 75.73 2.27
CA LEU A 779 -20.03 75.87 3.52
C LEU A 779 -19.22 76.59 4.61
N ASN A 780 -17.93 76.26 4.78
CA ASN A 780 -17.03 76.88 5.77
C ASN A 780 -16.77 78.39 5.55
N ARG A 781 -17.22 78.98 4.43
CA ARG A 781 -17.14 80.43 4.20
C ARG A 781 -18.35 81.18 4.76
N GLU A 782 -19.39 80.47 5.17
CA GLU A 782 -20.57 81.01 5.80
C GLU A 782 -20.35 81.05 7.31
N ASP A 783 -20.75 82.13 7.98
CA ASP A 783 -20.60 82.29 9.45
C ASP A 783 -21.36 81.20 10.25
N GLN A 784 -22.21 80.42 9.58
CA GLN A 784 -22.99 79.33 10.15
C GLN A 784 -22.19 78.03 10.31
N TYR A 785 -21.17 77.77 9.48
CA TYR A 785 -20.46 76.49 9.48
C TYR A 785 -18.98 76.67 9.78
N VAL A 786 -18.45 75.79 10.61
CA VAL A 786 -17.02 75.76 10.95
C VAL A 786 -16.47 74.35 10.80
N VAL A 787 -15.24 74.24 10.29
CA VAL A 787 -14.50 72.98 10.28
C VAL A 787 -13.66 72.88 11.55
N VAL A 788 -13.85 71.82 12.33
CA VAL A 788 -13.19 71.61 13.63
C VAL A 788 -12.31 70.36 13.58
N ARG A 789 -11.09 70.50 14.11
CA ARG A 789 -10.14 69.40 14.30
C ARG A 789 -9.49 69.52 15.68
N GLY A 790 -9.93 68.69 16.63
CA GLY A 790 -9.54 68.80 18.04
C GLY A 790 -9.89 70.19 18.60
N ASN A 791 -8.91 70.90 19.17
CA ASN A 791 -9.10 72.24 19.74
C ASN A 791 -9.05 73.37 18.68
N GLN A 792 -8.77 73.04 17.42
CA GLN A 792 -8.55 74.01 16.34
C GLN A 792 -9.77 74.14 15.43
N ILE A 793 -10.04 75.38 15.00
CA ILE A 793 -10.96 75.67 13.90
C ILE A 793 -10.11 75.88 12.65
N LEU A 794 -10.42 75.15 11.57
CA LEU A 794 -9.63 75.12 10.34
C LEU A 794 -10.23 76.04 9.26
N ASP A 795 -9.35 76.77 8.56
CA ASP A 795 -9.73 77.57 7.38
C ASP A 795 -10.02 76.70 6.15
N LYS A 796 -9.46 75.49 6.09
CA LYS A 796 -9.58 74.56 4.98
C LYS A 796 -10.06 73.19 5.47
N PRO A 797 -10.97 72.54 4.74
CA PRO A 797 -11.42 71.20 5.10
C PRO A 797 -10.30 70.17 4.92
N GLN A 798 -10.35 69.13 5.75
CA GLN A 798 -9.49 67.96 5.75
C GLN A 798 -10.37 66.74 6.04
N SER A 799 -9.99 65.54 5.58
CA SER A 799 -10.81 64.33 5.80
C SER A 799 -10.88 63.90 7.27
N ASP A 800 -9.90 64.26 8.11
CA ASP A 800 -9.90 63.97 9.54
C ASP A 800 -10.54 65.09 10.40
N ALA A 801 -11.33 65.95 9.77
CA ALA A 801 -12.02 67.05 10.42
C ALA A 801 -13.53 66.81 10.47
N THR A 802 -14.21 67.59 11.29
CA THR A 802 -15.67 67.60 11.39
C THR A 802 -16.20 68.93 10.90
N LEU A 803 -17.25 68.90 10.07
CA LEU A 803 -18.01 70.09 9.71
C LEU A 803 -19.14 70.27 10.71
N ARG A 804 -19.20 71.43 11.36
CA ARG A 804 -20.16 71.72 12.42
C ARG A 804 -21.00 72.95 12.08
N ASP A 805 -22.32 72.87 12.33
CA ASP A 805 -23.23 74.01 12.29
C ASP A 805 -23.23 74.72 13.66
N VAL A 806 -22.75 75.97 13.69
CA VAL A 806 -22.69 76.82 14.89
C VAL A 806 -23.76 77.91 14.91
N GLY A 807 -24.64 77.97 13.91
CA GLY A 807 -25.66 79.01 13.80
C GLY A 807 -26.68 79.04 14.94
N SER A 808 -26.82 77.93 15.68
CA SER A 808 -27.70 77.79 16.84
C SER A 808 -26.97 77.65 18.19
N ALA A 809 -25.63 77.62 18.18
CA ALA A 809 -24.83 77.48 19.39
C ALA A 809 -24.76 78.79 20.20
N THR A 810 -24.70 78.68 21.53
CA THR A 810 -24.58 79.85 22.42
C THR A 810 -23.14 80.38 22.41
N THR A 811 -22.94 81.63 21.99
CA THR A 811 -21.60 82.23 22.03
C THR A 811 -21.13 82.46 23.47
N VAL A 812 -19.97 81.91 23.83
CA VAL A 812 -19.38 81.98 25.18
C VAL A 812 -18.09 82.81 25.17
N GLY A 813 -17.71 83.37 26.31
CA GLY A 813 -16.52 84.23 26.47
C GLY A 813 -15.89 84.13 27.86
N ALA A 814 -15.16 85.16 28.30
CA ALA A 814 -14.34 85.13 29.51
C ALA A 814 -15.08 84.68 30.78
N SER A 815 -16.29 85.19 31.03
CA SER A 815 -17.07 84.81 32.22
C SER A 815 -17.50 83.34 32.22
N TYR A 816 -17.73 82.74 31.05
CA TYR A 816 -18.04 81.32 30.93
C TYR A 816 -16.79 80.48 31.23
N LEU A 817 -15.63 80.89 30.68
CA LEU A 817 -14.35 80.26 30.97
C LEU A 817 -13.99 80.36 32.46
N ALA A 818 -14.20 81.52 33.09
CA ALA A 818 -13.96 81.72 34.52
C ALA A 818 -14.82 80.79 35.38
N ASN A 819 -16.11 80.64 35.07
CA ASN A 819 -16.98 79.69 35.76
C ASN A 819 -16.49 78.25 35.60
N ARG A 820 -16.08 77.84 34.38
CA ARG A 820 -15.54 76.49 34.12
C ARG A 820 -14.23 76.24 34.86
N ILE A 821 -13.35 77.24 34.98
CA ILE A 821 -12.14 77.19 35.80
C ILE A 821 -12.52 76.92 37.26
N GLY A 822 -13.49 77.65 37.81
CA GLY A 822 -13.97 77.47 39.18
C GLY A 822 -14.55 76.07 39.42
N GLU A 823 -15.43 75.61 38.55
CA GLU A 823 -16.02 74.26 38.60
C GLU A 823 -14.94 73.17 38.61
N GLN A 824 -13.94 73.28 37.72
CA GLN A 824 -12.86 72.29 37.63
C GLN A 824 -11.95 72.30 38.87
N ILE A 825 -11.67 73.48 39.44
CA ILE A 825 -10.92 73.59 40.70
C ILE A 825 -11.69 72.97 41.86
N GLU A 826 -12.99 73.22 42.00
CA GLU A 826 -13.81 72.63 43.06
C GLU A 826 -13.87 71.10 42.96
N GLU A 827 -13.89 70.56 41.74
CA GLU A 827 -13.94 69.12 41.49
C GLU A 827 -12.58 68.43 41.65
N THR A 828 -11.49 69.04 41.16
CA THR A 828 -10.21 68.36 40.95
C THR A 828 -9.02 68.98 41.70
N GLY A 829 -9.23 70.10 42.38
CA GLY A 829 -8.20 70.84 43.11
C GLY A 829 -7.30 71.73 42.23
N TYR A 830 -7.52 71.74 40.90
CA TYR A 830 -6.84 72.61 39.94
C TYR A 830 -7.69 72.82 38.68
N ALA A 831 -7.34 73.78 37.82
CA ALA A 831 -7.94 73.92 36.48
C ALA A 831 -6.86 73.90 35.39
N ASN A 832 -7.13 73.23 34.27
CA ASN A 832 -6.27 73.21 33.07
C ASN A 832 -7.03 73.81 31.88
N LEU A 833 -6.58 74.95 31.39
CA LEU A 833 -7.29 75.69 30.34
C LEU A 833 -7.35 74.94 29.00
N ASP A 834 -6.35 74.14 28.63
CA ASP A 834 -6.35 73.40 27.36
C ASP A 834 -7.45 72.32 27.37
N THR A 835 -7.64 71.68 28.52
CA THR A 835 -8.73 70.72 28.73
C THR A 835 -10.10 71.39 28.68
N ILE A 836 -10.27 72.53 29.37
CA ILE A 836 -11.53 73.29 29.37
C ILE A 836 -11.88 73.76 27.94
N LEU A 837 -10.90 74.26 27.19
CA LEU A 837 -11.11 74.71 25.81
C LEU A 837 -11.46 73.54 24.89
N GLY A 838 -10.86 72.37 25.08
CA GLY A 838 -11.22 71.16 24.33
C GLY A 838 -12.65 70.69 24.61
N GLU A 839 -13.08 70.70 25.88
CA GLU A 839 -14.47 70.42 26.25
C GLU A 839 -15.45 71.40 25.58
N ILE A 840 -15.12 72.70 25.55
CA ILE A 840 -15.94 73.72 24.90
C ILE A 840 -15.98 73.54 23.37
N ARG A 841 -14.88 73.09 22.75
CA ARG A 841 -14.81 72.81 21.30
C ARG A 841 -15.64 71.59 20.92
N ALA A 842 -15.68 70.58 21.79
CA ALA A 842 -16.48 69.37 21.62
C ALA A 842 -17.97 69.58 21.92
N ASP A 843 -18.33 70.53 22.78
CA ASP A 843 -19.72 70.81 23.12
C ASP A 843 -20.45 71.53 21.98
N GLU A 844 -21.39 70.81 21.36
CA GLU A 844 -22.22 71.27 20.23
C GLU A 844 -23.11 72.48 20.57
N THR A 845 -23.40 72.70 21.85
CA THR A 845 -24.36 73.71 22.32
C THR A 845 -23.73 75.08 22.53
N VAL A 846 -22.41 75.17 22.59
CA VAL A 846 -21.66 76.41 22.83
C VAL A 846 -20.65 76.67 21.73
N PHE A 847 -20.35 77.94 21.50
CA PHE A 847 -19.36 78.36 20.51
C PHE A 847 -18.46 79.44 21.11
N LEU A 848 -17.17 79.16 21.21
CA LEU A 848 -16.16 80.16 21.58
C LEU A 848 -15.47 80.66 20.30
N PRO A 849 -15.67 81.92 19.86
CA PRO A 849 -15.09 82.39 18.61
C PRO A 849 -13.56 82.27 18.59
N PRO A 850 -12.94 81.83 17.49
CA PRO A 850 -11.49 81.61 17.43
C PRO A 850 -10.68 82.89 17.69
N ASP A 851 -11.19 84.03 17.24
CA ASP A 851 -10.62 85.36 17.43
C ASP A 851 -10.77 85.91 18.86
N GLU A 852 -11.75 85.44 19.62
CA GLU A 852 -11.98 85.84 21.02
C GLU A 852 -11.36 84.85 22.04
N THR A 853 -10.93 83.67 21.60
CA THR A 853 -10.48 82.57 22.48
C THR A 853 -9.32 82.96 23.39
N GLU A 854 -8.24 83.53 22.83
CA GLU A 854 -7.06 83.91 23.62
C GLU A 854 -7.39 85.04 24.59
N ALA A 855 -8.15 86.04 24.14
CA ALA A 855 -8.54 87.18 24.97
C ALA A 855 -9.44 86.75 26.14
N ALA A 856 -10.43 85.89 25.87
CA ALA A 856 -11.33 85.35 26.88
C ALA A 856 -10.60 84.48 27.91
N ALA A 857 -9.66 83.64 27.46
CA ALA A 857 -8.82 82.84 28.37
C ALA A 857 -7.92 83.74 29.23
N ARG A 858 -7.32 84.79 28.64
CA ARG A 858 -6.45 85.73 29.37
C ARG A 858 -7.18 86.48 30.46
N GLU A 859 -8.40 86.93 30.19
CA GLU A 859 -9.26 87.60 31.18
C GLU A 859 -9.63 86.62 32.30
N ALA A 860 -10.15 85.44 31.96
CA ALA A 860 -10.55 84.43 32.94
C ALA A 860 -9.40 83.96 33.85
N VAL A 861 -8.19 83.78 33.32
CA VAL A 861 -7.01 83.40 34.11
C VAL A 861 -6.58 84.53 35.06
N ASN A 862 -6.54 85.77 34.58
CA ASN A 862 -6.09 86.89 35.42
C ASN A 862 -7.06 87.16 36.58
N ASP A 863 -8.36 86.92 36.40
CA ASP A 863 -9.35 87.07 37.47
C ASP A 863 -9.04 86.15 38.67
N TYR A 864 -8.51 84.95 38.46
CA TYR A 864 -8.14 84.03 39.54
C TYR A 864 -6.78 84.36 40.19
N LEU A 865 -5.81 84.91 39.46
CA LEU A 865 -4.46 85.19 39.97
C LEU A 865 -4.37 86.41 40.92
N VAL A 866 -5.48 87.09 41.19
CA VAL A 866 -5.56 88.20 42.16
C VAL A 866 -5.89 87.70 43.57
N ASP A 867 -6.47 86.51 43.69
CA ASP A 867 -6.93 85.91 44.95
C ASP A 867 -5.95 84.81 45.42
N ASP A 868 -6.42 83.88 46.27
CA ASP A 868 -5.65 82.78 46.86
C ASP A 868 -5.27 81.68 45.81
N TYR A 869 -4.86 82.04 44.59
CA TYR A 869 -4.51 81.13 43.50
C TYR A 869 -3.21 81.54 42.79
N VAL A 870 -2.49 80.54 42.28
CA VAL A 870 -1.24 80.72 41.53
C VAL A 870 -1.22 79.81 40.30
N LEU A 871 -0.35 80.12 39.34
CA LEU A 871 -0.08 79.25 38.20
C LEU A 871 0.94 78.18 38.58
N GLU A 872 0.64 76.92 38.25
CA GLU A 872 1.61 75.83 38.30
C GLU A 872 2.24 75.66 36.91
N ALA A 873 3.55 75.89 36.81
CA ALA A 873 4.29 75.79 35.56
C ALA A 873 5.56 74.95 35.77
N GLY A 874 5.43 73.63 35.64
CA GLY A 874 6.56 72.70 35.71
C GLY A 874 7.22 72.69 37.08
N GLY A 875 6.41 72.70 38.14
CA GLY A 875 6.88 72.76 39.53
C GLY A 875 7.20 74.17 40.04
N ARG A 876 7.03 75.23 39.25
CA ARG A 876 7.08 76.61 39.75
C ARG A 876 5.69 77.13 39.99
N TYR A 877 5.51 77.88 41.08
CA TYR A 877 4.25 78.51 41.47
C TYR A 877 4.37 80.01 41.27
N LEU A 878 3.50 80.60 40.45
CA LEU A 878 3.64 81.96 39.97
C LEU A 878 2.36 82.78 40.18
N GLU A 879 2.51 83.94 40.79
CA GLU A 879 1.40 84.85 41.12
C GLU A 879 0.92 85.70 39.93
N SER A 880 1.54 85.57 38.76
CA SER A 880 1.11 86.31 37.56
C SER A 880 1.31 85.54 36.26
N LEU A 881 0.43 85.79 35.29
CA LEU A 881 0.45 85.15 33.98
C LEU A 881 1.72 85.46 33.19
N GLY A 882 2.13 86.73 33.16
CA GLY A 882 3.26 87.21 32.35
C GLY A 882 3.04 86.99 30.85
N ASP A 883 4.11 86.62 30.14
CA ASP A 883 4.09 86.36 28.69
C ASP A 883 3.60 84.95 28.30
N ARG A 884 3.03 84.19 29.24
CA ARG A 884 2.54 82.83 28.98
C ARG A 884 1.27 82.84 28.15
N ASP A 885 1.08 81.76 27.41
CA ASP A 885 -0.14 81.50 26.67
C ASP A 885 -1.27 81.18 27.66
N PRO A 886 -2.31 82.03 27.77
CA PRO A 886 -3.41 81.85 28.69
C PRO A 886 -4.24 80.59 28.41
N THR A 887 -4.16 80.04 27.20
CA THR A 887 -4.96 78.88 26.79
C THR A 887 -4.39 77.54 27.26
N THR A 888 -3.16 77.53 27.79
CA THR A 888 -2.44 76.30 28.18
C THR A 888 -2.00 76.29 29.64
N VAL A 889 -2.42 77.27 30.44
CA VAL A 889 -1.99 77.38 31.84
C VAL A 889 -2.77 76.46 32.77
N LYS A 890 -2.14 76.15 33.91
CA LYS A 890 -2.75 75.43 35.02
C LYS A 890 -2.84 76.30 36.26
N ILE A 891 -4.05 76.44 36.81
CA ILE A 891 -4.34 77.26 37.99
C ILE A 891 -4.53 76.34 39.20
N VAL A 892 -3.89 76.67 40.33
CA VAL A 892 -3.96 75.91 41.59
C VAL A 892 -4.22 76.84 42.78
N PRO A 893 -4.97 76.41 43.82
CA PRO A 893 -5.19 77.21 45.01
C PRO A 893 -3.95 77.21 45.94
N THR A 894 -3.69 78.32 46.63
CA THR A 894 -2.66 78.47 47.67
C THR A 894 -3.27 79.11 48.92
N VAL A 895 -2.53 79.25 50.02
CA VAL A 895 -3.03 79.92 51.23
C VAL A 895 -2.79 81.43 51.17
N SER A 896 -3.67 82.22 51.80
CA SER A 896 -3.42 83.64 52.03
C SER A 896 -2.12 83.88 52.82
N ASP A 897 -1.45 85.02 52.59
CA ASP A 897 -0.21 85.41 53.27
C ASP A 897 -0.24 85.21 54.80
N ARG A 898 -1.37 85.60 55.43
CA ARG A 898 -1.57 85.48 56.87
C ARG A 898 -1.55 84.02 57.36
N ILE A 899 -2.13 83.11 56.60
CA ILE A 899 -2.15 81.69 56.92
C ILE A 899 -0.80 81.06 56.57
N GLY A 900 -0.17 81.52 55.49
CA GLY A 900 1.20 81.20 55.15
C GLY A 900 2.15 81.45 56.32
N GLU A 901 2.20 82.67 56.87
CA GLU A 901 3.02 83.01 58.04
C GLU A 901 2.79 82.05 59.24
N GLN A 902 1.55 81.66 59.51
CA GLN A 902 1.22 80.71 60.59
C GLN A 902 1.74 79.30 60.32
N ILE A 903 1.78 78.88 59.06
CA ILE A 903 2.41 77.62 58.65
C ILE A 903 3.92 77.72 58.87
N LEU A 904 4.56 78.79 58.40
CA LEU A 904 6.01 78.99 58.55
C LEU A 904 6.45 78.99 60.02
N ASP A 905 5.71 79.71 60.88
CA ASP A 905 5.94 79.75 62.34
C ASP A 905 5.88 78.34 62.95
N TYR A 906 4.90 77.52 62.56
CA TYR A 906 4.79 76.14 63.03
C TYR A 906 5.99 75.29 62.58
N LEU A 907 6.45 75.46 61.33
CA LEU A 907 7.58 74.69 60.82
C LEU A 907 8.91 75.09 61.48
N GLY A 908 9.05 76.35 61.88
CA GLY A 908 10.21 76.85 62.61
C GLY A 908 10.42 76.23 64.01
N ASP A 909 9.37 75.68 64.62
CA ASP A 909 9.41 75.04 65.93
C ASP A 909 9.84 73.54 65.89
N LEU A 910 10.09 72.97 64.71
CA LEU A 910 10.44 71.54 64.53
C LEU A 910 11.97 71.29 64.61
N GLU A 911 12.36 70.12 65.13
CA GLU A 911 13.79 69.75 65.28
C GLU A 911 14.41 69.22 63.97
N PRO A 912 15.75 69.34 63.77
CA PRO A 912 16.42 68.75 62.60
C PRO A 912 16.15 67.24 62.47
N GLY A 913 15.68 66.81 61.30
CA GLY A 913 15.24 65.44 61.04
C GLY A 913 13.74 65.20 61.23
N ASP A 914 12.99 66.13 61.84
CA ASP A 914 11.54 65.99 62.04
C ASP A 914 10.79 65.95 60.70
N GLN A 915 9.78 65.08 60.66
CA GLN A 915 8.89 64.92 59.52
C GLN A 915 7.47 65.44 59.81
N PHE A 916 6.88 66.12 58.83
CA PHE A 916 5.50 66.61 58.86
C PHE A 916 4.80 66.39 57.52
N THR A 917 3.48 66.28 57.51
CA THR A 917 2.67 66.05 56.31
C THR A 917 1.73 67.22 56.06
N VAL A 918 1.23 67.36 54.82
CA VAL A 918 0.23 68.36 54.44
C VAL A 918 -0.98 68.30 55.38
N SER A 919 -1.56 67.12 55.61
CA SER A 919 -2.71 66.94 56.51
C SER A 919 -2.43 67.40 57.94
N LYS A 920 -1.23 67.13 58.48
CA LYS A 920 -0.86 67.54 59.84
C LYS A 920 -0.69 69.06 59.98
N VAL A 921 -0.34 69.75 58.90
CA VAL A 921 -0.32 71.22 58.84
C VAL A 921 -1.75 71.74 58.67
N ASN A 922 -2.56 71.14 57.79
CA ASN A 922 -3.94 71.51 57.54
C ASN A 922 -4.85 71.37 58.77
N ASP A 923 -4.69 70.30 59.57
CA ASP A 923 -5.43 70.02 60.82
C ASP A 923 -5.40 71.16 61.87
N ARG A 924 -4.50 72.15 61.68
CA ARG A 924 -4.34 73.31 62.55
C ARG A 924 -5.25 74.48 62.18
N PHE A 925 -5.88 74.43 61.02
CA PHE A 925 -6.74 75.46 60.47
C PHE A 925 -8.19 74.96 60.36
N ASP A 926 -9.14 75.88 60.21
CA ASP A 926 -10.54 75.49 59.97
C ASP A 926 -10.79 75.10 58.50
N SER A 927 -12.01 74.69 58.19
CA SER A 927 -12.38 74.21 56.85
C SER A 927 -12.26 75.24 55.73
N SER A 928 -11.93 76.50 56.01
CA SER A 928 -11.62 77.50 54.99
C SER A 928 -10.25 77.29 54.32
N VAL A 929 -9.38 76.46 54.91
CA VAL A 929 -8.08 76.09 54.35
C VAL A 929 -8.13 74.65 53.89
N THR A 930 -7.97 74.40 52.59
CA THR A 930 -7.97 73.03 52.05
C THR A 930 -6.57 72.41 52.08
N GLU A 931 -6.50 71.07 52.01
CA GLU A 931 -5.21 70.38 51.90
C GLU A 931 -4.45 70.79 50.63
N ASP A 932 -5.15 71.06 49.52
CA ASP A 932 -4.52 71.54 48.28
C ASP A 932 -3.90 72.93 48.45
N MET A 933 -4.55 73.85 49.17
CA MET A 933 -3.96 75.16 49.48
C MET A 933 -2.68 75.00 50.30
N VAL A 934 -2.71 74.16 51.34
CA VAL A 934 -1.54 73.89 52.20
C VAL A 934 -0.43 73.20 51.41
N LYS A 935 -0.78 72.24 50.56
CA LYS A 935 0.16 71.53 49.69
C LYS A 935 0.85 72.50 48.73
N THR A 936 0.09 73.32 48.02
CA THR A 936 0.65 74.33 47.10
C THR A 936 1.60 75.25 47.83
N PHE A 937 1.19 75.77 48.99
CA PHE A 937 2.05 76.62 49.81
C PHE A 937 3.34 75.92 50.25
N LEU A 938 3.25 74.66 50.69
CA LEU A 938 4.43 73.91 51.11
C LEU A 938 5.37 73.61 49.93
N LEU A 939 4.84 73.34 48.74
CA LEU A 939 5.65 73.10 47.55
C LEU A 939 6.26 74.40 46.99
N GLN A 940 5.59 75.52 47.19
CA GLN A 940 6.07 76.86 46.81
C GLN A 940 7.30 77.29 47.62
N ASN A 941 7.46 76.82 48.87
CA ASN A 941 8.49 77.29 49.82
C ASN A 941 9.55 76.22 50.18
N LEU A 942 9.94 75.34 49.24
CA LEU A 942 10.98 74.31 49.47
C LEU A 942 12.41 74.85 49.32
N GLY A 943 13.34 74.48 50.22
CA GLY A 943 14.77 74.79 50.06
C GLY A 943 15.57 74.92 51.36
N ARG A 944 16.91 74.98 51.28
CA ARG A 944 17.80 75.26 52.44
C ARG A 944 18.16 76.75 52.61
N GLU A 945 17.93 77.56 51.59
CA GLU A 945 18.31 78.99 51.53
C GLU A 945 17.13 79.96 51.63
N GLU A 946 15.89 79.48 51.54
CA GLU A 946 14.65 80.27 51.71
C GLU A 946 13.96 79.81 53.00
N GLU A 947 13.57 80.74 53.90
CA GLU A 947 12.84 80.37 55.11
C GLU A 947 11.38 80.03 54.74
N PRO A 948 10.90 78.82 55.10
CA PRO A 948 11.46 77.88 56.07
C PRO A 948 12.27 76.79 55.40
N ALA A 949 13.38 76.41 56.05
CA ALA A 949 14.33 75.47 55.47
C ALA A 949 13.86 73.99 55.59
N TYR A 950 12.95 73.54 54.72
CA TYR A 950 12.53 72.14 54.63
C TYR A 950 12.65 71.59 53.20
N VAL A 951 12.73 70.26 53.14
CA VAL A 951 12.87 69.49 51.90
C VAL A 951 11.84 68.37 51.85
N VAL A 952 11.64 67.76 50.69
CA VAL A 952 10.84 66.55 50.53
C VAL A 952 11.47 65.42 51.37
N GLY A 953 10.68 64.79 52.24
CA GLY A 953 11.20 63.94 53.31
C GLY A 953 11.96 62.69 52.84
N PRO A 954 11.40 61.87 51.93
CA PRO A 954 12.06 60.66 51.45
C PRO A 954 13.29 60.92 50.58
N THR A 955 13.30 62.02 49.81
CA THR A 955 14.33 62.31 48.80
C THR A 955 15.34 63.35 49.24
N GLY A 956 15.01 64.16 50.25
CA GLY A 956 15.80 65.32 50.65
C GLY A 956 15.80 66.47 49.63
N SER A 957 14.91 66.43 48.64
CA SER A 957 14.88 67.37 47.52
C SER A 957 14.28 68.74 47.88
N ASP A 958 14.85 69.80 47.33
CA ASP A 958 14.33 71.17 47.34
C ASP A 958 13.44 71.48 46.13
N LYS A 959 13.22 70.52 45.23
CA LYS A 959 12.35 70.69 44.06
C LYS A 959 10.94 70.19 44.37
N SER A 960 9.95 71.03 44.08
CA SER A 960 8.52 70.71 44.18
C SER A 960 8.09 69.52 43.31
N SER A 961 8.73 69.31 42.16
CA SER A 961 8.47 68.19 41.25
C SER A 961 8.77 66.83 41.88
N ASP A 962 9.61 66.80 42.91
CA ASP A 962 10.10 65.56 43.53
C ASP A 962 9.19 65.13 44.70
N TRP A 963 8.19 65.94 45.03
CA TRP A 963 7.17 65.61 46.00
C TRP A 963 5.99 64.89 45.32
N VAL A 964 5.61 63.75 45.88
CA VAL A 964 4.39 63.02 45.47
C VAL A 964 3.37 63.00 46.62
N PRO A 965 2.06 62.95 46.31
CA PRO A 965 1.02 62.89 47.33
C PRO A 965 1.27 61.81 48.38
N GLY A 966 1.23 62.20 49.65
CA GLY A 966 1.51 61.32 50.79
C GLY A 966 2.96 61.34 51.28
N TYR A 967 3.90 61.96 50.57
CA TYR A 967 5.25 62.15 51.10
C TYR A 967 5.25 63.17 52.23
N PRO A 968 5.89 62.87 53.37
CA PRO A 968 6.16 63.89 54.37
C PRO A 968 7.23 64.86 53.85
N PHE A 969 7.23 66.06 54.38
CA PHE A 969 8.36 66.99 54.34
C PHE A 969 9.26 66.75 55.56
N ARG A 970 10.53 67.14 55.47
CA ARG A 970 11.52 66.97 56.55
C ARG A 970 12.45 68.17 56.68
N ILE A 971 12.90 68.45 57.89
CA ILE A 971 14.03 69.35 58.16
C ILE A 971 15.38 68.64 57.86
N PRO A 972 16.22 69.10 56.91
CA PRO A 972 17.37 68.33 56.36
C PRO A 972 18.60 68.14 57.27
N GLU A 973 19.32 67.01 57.09
CA GLU A 973 20.64 66.63 57.70
C GLU A 973 21.79 66.75 56.64
N THR A 974 23.05 67.05 57.00
CA THR A 974 24.14 67.52 56.08
C THR A 974 24.89 66.47 55.20
N GLU A 975 24.73 66.58 53.86
CA GLU A 975 25.57 66.42 52.60
C GLU A 975 26.51 65.22 52.19
N THR A 976 26.33 64.72 50.93
CA THR A 976 27.37 64.14 50.00
C THR A 976 26.95 64.25 48.48
N PRO A 977 27.86 64.39 47.47
CA PRO A 977 27.53 64.76 46.05
C PRO A 977 27.47 63.64 44.95
N THR A 978 26.75 63.85 43.82
CA THR A 978 26.50 62.93 42.66
C THR A 978 26.76 63.55 41.24
N TRP A 979 26.76 62.79 40.12
CA TRP A 979 26.91 63.24 38.69
C TRP A 979 26.13 62.38 37.65
N ARG A 980 25.81 62.85 36.42
CA ARG A 980 24.91 62.18 35.42
C ARG A 980 25.44 62.17 33.97
N PHE A 981 25.06 61.15 33.17
CA PHE A 981 25.34 60.97 31.73
C PHE A 981 24.08 60.71 30.90
N GLU A 982 23.97 61.33 29.72
CA GLU A 982 22.81 61.21 28.81
C GLU A 982 23.22 61.11 27.33
N TYR A 983 22.46 60.41 26.49
CA TYR A 983 22.67 60.40 25.03
C TYR A 983 21.39 60.07 24.25
N ASN A 984 21.09 60.85 23.20
CA ASN A 984 20.03 60.59 22.22
C ASN A 984 20.60 60.70 20.80
N GLY A 985 20.38 59.70 19.94
CA GLY A 985 20.81 59.74 18.53
C GLY A 985 20.86 58.37 17.85
N ASP A 986 21.26 58.33 16.58
CA ASP A 986 21.21 57.12 15.74
C ASP A 986 22.61 56.53 15.40
N ASP A 987 23.69 57.02 16.01
CA ASP A 987 25.08 56.58 15.74
C ASP A 987 25.76 56.10 17.03
N VAL A 988 25.95 54.78 17.14
CA VAL A 988 26.65 54.13 18.27
C VAL A 988 28.09 54.63 18.41
N ALA A 989 28.77 54.93 17.31
CA ALA A 989 30.12 55.48 17.35
C ALA A 989 30.13 56.90 17.94
N ALA A 990 29.10 57.70 17.68
CA ALA A 990 28.93 59.02 18.30
C ALA A 990 28.63 58.92 19.81
N MET A 991 27.80 57.96 20.22
CA MET A 991 27.52 57.65 21.62
C MET A 991 28.79 57.27 22.39
N ARG A 992 29.58 56.31 21.87
CA ARG A 992 30.85 55.87 22.47
C ARG A 992 31.86 57.01 22.59
N ARG A 993 31.91 57.90 21.58
CA ARG A 993 32.76 59.12 21.63
C ARG A 993 32.32 60.09 22.72
N LYS A 994 31.02 60.22 23.00
CA LYS A 994 30.50 61.07 24.08
C LYS A 994 30.82 60.46 25.45
N TRP A 995 30.54 59.17 25.64
CA TRP A 995 30.84 58.46 26.89
C TRP A 995 32.31 58.56 27.30
N ARG A 996 33.24 58.28 26.37
CA ARG A 996 34.69 58.38 26.64
C ARG A 996 35.13 59.78 27.05
N ARG A 997 34.41 60.82 26.66
CA ARG A 997 34.73 62.21 27.00
C ARG A 997 34.18 62.62 28.37
N ASP A 998 32.96 62.18 28.67
CA ASP A 998 32.16 62.79 29.74
C ASP A 998 32.08 61.92 31.01
N HIS A 999 32.49 60.65 30.95
CA HIS A 999 32.40 59.77 32.12
C HIS A 999 33.31 60.21 33.28
N GLN A 1000 32.82 60.04 34.52
CA GLN A 1000 33.59 60.18 35.76
C GLN A 1000 33.46 58.87 36.57
N THR A 1001 34.24 58.74 37.64
CA THR A 1001 34.10 57.58 38.55
C THR A 1001 32.86 57.73 39.41
N GLY A 1002 32.19 56.62 39.70
CA GLY A 1002 31.04 56.56 40.58
C GLY A 1002 30.27 55.26 40.41
N SER A 1003 29.34 55.00 41.32
CA SER A 1003 28.42 53.88 41.20
C SER A 1003 27.07 54.37 40.68
N VAL A 1004 26.44 53.60 39.79
CA VAL A 1004 25.13 53.92 39.23
C VAL A 1004 24.15 54.12 40.37
N GLU A 1005 23.50 55.27 40.42
CA GLU A 1005 22.38 55.52 41.30
C GLU A 1005 21.07 55.08 40.60
N TYR A 1006 20.97 55.41 39.30
CA TYR A 1006 19.85 55.07 38.44
C TYR A 1006 20.29 55.08 36.96
N GLY A 1007 19.73 54.24 36.08
CA GLY A 1007 19.93 54.45 34.64
C GLY A 1007 19.11 53.59 33.69
N ASP A 1008 18.78 54.13 32.52
CA ASP A 1008 18.01 53.50 31.44
C ASP A 1008 18.71 53.64 30.07
N VAL A 1009 18.58 52.60 29.23
CA VAL A 1009 19.17 52.50 27.88
C VAL A 1009 18.15 51.85 26.93
N THR A 1010 17.78 52.49 25.83
CA THR A 1010 16.86 51.95 24.79
C THR A 1010 17.43 52.15 23.38
N PHE A 1011 17.25 51.18 22.48
CA PHE A 1011 17.67 51.24 21.07
C PHE A 1011 16.94 50.21 20.16
N MET A 1012 17.08 50.35 18.84
CA MET A 1012 16.50 49.50 17.79
C MET A 1012 17.56 48.72 17.01
N LEU A 1013 17.26 47.49 16.58
CA LEU A 1013 18.09 46.65 15.72
C LEU A 1013 17.35 46.23 14.44
N PRO A 1014 18.02 46.17 13.26
CA PRO A 1014 17.46 45.62 12.03
C PRO A 1014 17.44 44.08 12.05
N ASP A 1015 16.46 43.47 11.36
CA ASP A 1015 16.31 42.02 11.17
C ASP A 1015 16.21 41.17 12.47
N LYS A 1016 16.42 39.86 12.34
CA LYS A 1016 16.32 38.79 13.36
C LYS A 1016 17.35 38.85 14.49
N ASP A 1017 18.25 39.83 14.50
CA ASP A 1017 19.40 39.88 15.44
C ASP A 1017 18.99 40.23 16.88
N GLY A 1018 17.79 40.83 17.06
CA GLY A 1018 17.19 41.04 18.39
C GLY A 1018 16.29 39.90 18.89
N VAL A 1019 16.07 38.87 18.07
CA VAL A 1019 15.12 37.78 18.37
C VAL A 1019 15.80 36.68 19.20
N PRO A 1020 15.20 36.20 20.30
CA PRO A 1020 15.76 35.10 21.09
C PRO A 1020 16.01 33.86 20.22
N GLY A 1021 17.15 33.19 20.39
CA GLY A 1021 17.58 32.10 19.48
C GLY A 1021 16.60 30.92 19.33
N ALA A 1022 15.70 30.70 20.30
CA ALA A 1022 14.63 29.69 20.19
C ALA A 1022 13.53 30.04 19.16
N LEU A 1023 13.44 31.32 18.76
CA LEU A 1023 12.42 31.88 17.87
C LEU A 1023 13.01 32.37 16.54
N GLN A 1024 14.32 32.16 16.32
CA GLN A 1024 14.96 32.50 15.06
C GLN A 1024 14.63 31.45 13.99
N GLY A 1025 14.12 31.88 12.83
CA GLY A 1025 13.75 31.01 11.70
C GLY A 1025 12.29 30.51 11.71
N THR A 1026 11.48 30.95 12.67
CA THR A 1026 10.04 30.62 12.73
C THR A 1026 9.16 31.60 11.94
N VAL A 1027 9.63 32.83 11.75
CA VAL A 1027 9.00 33.87 10.89
C VAL A 1027 10.06 34.90 10.48
N ASP A 1028 9.86 35.58 9.34
CA ASP A 1028 10.73 36.69 8.91
C ASP A 1028 10.41 37.98 9.69
N VAL A 1029 11.41 38.59 10.31
CA VAL A 1029 11.28 39.75 11.22
C VAL A 1029 12.06 40.94 10.67
N GLU A 1030 11.40 42.09 10.55
CA GLU A 1030 11.97 43.30 9.92
C GLU A 1030 12.81 44.17 10.88
N ARG A 1031 12.36 44.38 12.14
CA ARG A 1031 13.08 45.17 13.18
C ARG A 1031 12.71 44.74 14.61
N THR A 1032 13.62 44.97 15.57
CA THR A 1032 13.41 44.67 17.01
C THR A 1032 13.81 45.84 17.93
N GLN A 1033 13.03 46.12 18.98
CA GLN A 1033 13.32 47.14 20.02
C GLN A 1033 13.86 46.52 21.31
N VAL A 1034 14.89 47.13 21.92
CA VAL A 1034 15.51 46.69 23.18
C VAL A 1034 15.49 47.82 24.22
N SER A 1035 15.01 47.55 25.42
CA SER A 1035 15.00 48.47 26.58
C SER A 1035 15.63 47.82 27.82
N LEU A 1036 16.58 48.52 28.46
CA LEU A 1036 17.36 48.04 29.60
C LEU A 1036 17.33 49.07 30.74
N THR A 1037 17.05 48.61 31.96
CA THR A 1037 17.20 49.40 33.20
C THR A 1037 18.36 48.85 34.01
N LEU A 1038 19.27 49.74 34.41
CA LEU A 1038 20.49 49.42 35.16
C LEU A 1038 20.21 49.37 36.65
N ARG A 1039 20.86 48.41 37.34
CA ARG A 1039 20.75 48.31 38.80
C ARG A 1039 21.68 49.32 39.46
N SER A 1040 21.23 49.88 40.58
CA SER A 1040 22.04 50.77 41.40
C SER A 1040 23.28 50.08 41.99
N GLU A 1041 24.24 50.88 42.46
CA GLU A 1041 25.55 50.49 42.98
C GLU A 1041 26.51 49.82 41.99
N GLN A 1042 26.14 49.71 40.71
CA GLN A 1042 27.02 49.19 39.68
C GLN A 1042 28.12 50.20 39.35
N ASP A 1043 29.38 49.76 39.32
CA ASP A 1043 30.48 50.65 38.97
C ASP A 1043 30.34 51.14 37.52
N TYR A 1044 30.70 52.39 37.25
CA TYR A 1044 30.64 52.99 35.90
C TYR A 1044 31.36 52.16 34.82
N THR A 1045 32.35 51.34 35.18
CA THR A 1045 33.01 50.40 34.26
C THR A 1045 32.05 49.37 33.67
N LYS A 1046 30.98 48.99 34.36
CA LYS A 1046 29.94 48.09 33.81
C LYS A 1046 29.06 48.75 32.77
N VAL A 1047 28.82 50.05 32.92
CA VAL A 1047 28.16 50.86 31.90
C VAL A 1047 29.08 51.02 30.68
N GLN A 1048 30.38 51.16 30.91
CA GLN A 1048 31.36 51.19 29.83
C GLN A 1048 31.39 49.87 29.04
N ASP A 1049 31.43 48.72 29.73
CA ASP A 1049 31.39 47.39 29.09
C ASP A 1049 30.13 47.25 28.20
N LEU A 1050 28.97 47.70 28.70
CA LEU A 1050 27.70 47.69 27.96
C LEU A 1050 27.78 48.50 26.66
N PHE A 1051 28.29 49.74 26.71
CA PHE A 1051 28.39 50.58 25.51
C PHE A 1051 29.44 50.07 24.51
N GLU A 1052 30.48 49.38 24.98
CA GLU A 1052 31.49 48.78 24.10
C GLU A 1052 30.98 47.55 23.34
N HIS A 1053 30.07 46.76 23.92
CA HIS A 1053 29.51 45.55 23.28
C HIS A 1053 28.21 45.80 22.48
N MET A 1054 27.70 47.03 22.47
CA MET A 1054 26.51 47.40 21.72
C MET A 1054 26.72 47.19 20.19
N PRO A 1055 25.79 46.55 19.45
CA PRO A 1055 25.94 46.35 18.00
C PRO A 1055 26.07 47.68 17.25
N ASP A 1056 26.90 47.74 16.22
CA ASP A 1056 27.12 48.98 15.46
C ASP A 1056 25.91 49.34 14.58
N GLU A 1057 25.04 48.37 14.31
CA GLU A 1057 23.79 48.49 13.56
C GLU A 1057 22.64 49.07 14.41
N ALA A 1058 22.85 49.29 15.70
CA ALA A 1058 21.83 49.86 16.59
C ALA A 1058 21.51 51.32 16.24
N SER A 1059 20.22 51.64 16.18
CA SER A 1059 19.69 52.97 15.85
C SER A 1059 18.67 53.45 16.88
N SER A 1060 18.32 54.73 16.88
CA SER A 1060 17.36 55.35 17.81
C SER A 1060 17.70 55.13 19.29
N LEU A 1061 18.96 55.43 19.66
CA LEU A 1061 19.49 55.30 21.02
C LEU A 1061 18.93 56.39 21.93
N LYS A 1062 18.46 56.00 23.12
CA LYS A 1062 18.04 56.88 24.22
C LYS A 1062 18.60 56.39 25.56
N ILE A 1063 19.48 57.18 26.18
CA ILE A 1063 20.31 56.78 27.34
C ILE A 1063 20.30 57.87 28.40
N GLU A 1064 20.10 57.49 29.67
CA GLU A 1064 20.12 58.38 30.83
C GLU A 1064 20.60 57.63 32.07
N ILE A 1065 21.70 58.06 32.72
CA ILE A 1065 22.31 57.36 33.87
C ILE A 1065 22.89 58.35 34.89
N SER A 1066 22.49 58.26 36.16
CA SER A 1066 23.05 58.99 37.32
C SER A 1066 24.04 58.13 38.11
N PHE A 1067 25.03 58.75 38.72
CA PHE A 1067 26.12 58.14 39.48
C PHE A 1067 26.38 58.88 40.80
N GLN A 1068 26.58 58.12 41.87
CA GLN A 1068 27.06 58.63 43.16
C GLN A 1068 28.59 58.56 43.23
N LYS A 1069 29.24 59.63 43.72
CA LYS A 1069 30.72 59.74 43.76
C LYS A 1069 31.37 59.04 44.94
#